data_AF-A0A964UQH8-F1
#
_entry.id   AF-A0A964UQH8-F1
#
_cell.length_a   1.000
_cell.length_b   1.000
_cell.length_c   1.000
_cell.angle_alpha   90.00
_cell.angle_beta   90.00
_cell.angle_gamma   90.00
#
_symmetry.space_group_name_H-M   'P 1'
#
loop_
_entity.id
_entity.type
_entity.pdbx_description
1 polymer ?
#
loop_
_entity_poly.entity_id
_entity_poly.type
_entity_poly.pdbx_seq_one_letter_code
_entity_poly.pdbx_strand_id
1 'polypeptide(L)'
;MGNSSDYPDVPEWKQKPEGYQAGAVAKYKGNIFRAAFWASEPGVGDPNENGWRHFDELYDKTEHKETERAKIIAYIPTWRKQEGFDYGNGVMYQYLTHGLIAFLTFSDEKAGEFDPKSVREISEILPDVHMASEPYGTKIMVALGGANDFAFLDLMTAIGNDPASPKLDQTVRKVVDYVTGNDLAGVDLDLECWWGRPGQGDQGGRLKADGPHPAGRGLTLFAEKLKEAMPDKIVSAAVFGTSWYGNNYDPDMAEHLDWIGVMTYDLTGSWDKSPVGPHSALQKIRGKDTAEIREADVYLESYLDEQQGGWPGAGANPNAPEGDALENNPILSVEDCLWYWTNPLFTNWQGKGQGVDRGKIAAGVPVYGYDFAAAKEPDDLTGEVPPGYKVLRYKEILDEYPDALDAENANIKVEGKTPRPELKDPLPPGEYPYRHNIYFETPDTAVTKLEFLKDVGAQGVIIWELSNDAWEDGDGIIEALYRASGNPVVEPQPIEDPPVPVANSYLWDSMGFLGHAAGPLQFQDDGEQDNGMRQFSARLWNIPDDADWKSVAQNCPAVVKRQYFNRPTRIVDKGALGLWGEFDVLDNDDVPDWFWGHVEKKDDGPDGYTRYASRLWGLSMSDDWQEAAKQTPALIAGQYFDEPTEIEDKGVGGLWGLFDVSDELSRIPAFTAQAKGDHDCMYCQVDTLPAKDLEGLGNVERFNLTNTMSIGEDAPFLYSVITKGEGTADFPEGVVMTIEDPDGNSYDEDVDEDGKVVKMSGDSIRYLIVKDPQAGDWTMSMSVTRDAEFRCECNTVPGAKVYDTMVETRQKIDAAQGIAPRDLGKTGATALAGVATIAFIAPEALPLVPLYLLVVGLGIGASKVIADNLADTSQNMASYARVLSRLEKSLLEEGPSAIDHYVWLIGKNVSGPEVYVALKNPTKIVKWAGVHVEVLQLVEHMTDAEKQNSVRHVFWQCLLKKRLGEEFAMAMGEAHERGRPGTDADNKADEKNNEIGLALADEVKTDKECKARVFELWDAGKLAIRPDYEGDPT
;
A
#
# COMPACT_ATOMS: atom_id res chain seq x y z
N MET A 1 38.78 -21.45 8.20
CA MET A 1 37.96 -22.59 8.68
C MET A 1 38.82 -23.55 9.47
N GLY A 2 38.34 -24.04 10.63
CA GLY A 2 39.02 -25.09 11.38
C GLY A 2 38.74 -26.48 10.81
N ASN A 3 39.78 -27.20 10.39
CA ASN A 3 39.69 -28.59 9.97
C ASN A 3 40.21 -29.51 11.07
N SER A 4 39.74 -30.76 11.13
CA SER A 4 40.19 -31.74 12.12
C SER A 4 41.71 -31.98 12.07
N SER A 5 42.33 -31.78 10.90
CA SER A 5 43.79 -31.81 10.69
C SER A 5 44.56 -30.72 11.43
N ASP A 6 43.92 -29.60 11.70
CA ASP A 6 44.54 -28.43 12.34
C ASP A 6 44.70 -28.64 13.85
N TYR A 7 44.07 -29.71 14.37
CA TYR A 7 44.09 -30.10 15.79
C TYR A 7 44.66 -31.51 15.97
N PRO A 8 45.91 -31.80 15.55
CA PRO A 8 46.46 -33.15 15.63
C PRO A 8 46.63 -33.64 17.08
N ASP A 9 46.87 -32.71 18.02
CA ASP A 9 47.17 -33.01 19.42
C ASP A 9 45.95 -32.92 20.35
N VAL A 10 44.78 -32.53 19.83
CA VAL A 10 43.53 -32.48 20.61
C VAL A 10 42.86 -33.86 20.62
N PRO A 11 42.70 -34.51 21.79
CA PRO A 11 42.14 -35.86 21.87
C PRO A 11 40.61 -35.87 21.71
N GLU A 12 40.06 -36.98 21.24
CA GLU A 12 38.61 -37.26 21.31
C GLU A 12 38.13 -37.31 22.77
N TRP A 13 37.00 -36.67 23.05
CA TRP A 13 36.38 -36.69 24.36
C TRP A 13 36.01 -38.13 24.74
N LYS A 14 36.30 -38.48 25.99
CA LYS A 14 35.91 -39.73 26.62
C LYS A 14 35.32 -39.44 27.98
N GLN A 15 34.27 -40.18 28.35
CA GLN A 15 33.71 -40.10 29.68
C GLN A 15 34.77 -40.50 30.73
N LYS A 16 35.02 -39.61 31.70
CA LYS A 16 35.92 -39.83 32.84
C LYS A 16 35.13 -39.66 34.13
N PRO A 17 35.10 -40.66 35.04
CA PRO A 17 34.46 -40.51 36.36
C PRO A 17 34.98 -39.30 37.15
N GLU A 18 36.27 -38.98 36.97
CA GLU A 18 36.98 -37.88 37.60
C GLU A 18 36.94 -36.56 36.82
N GLY A 19 36.20 -36.48 35.70
CA GLY A 19 36.07 -35.27 34.89
C GLY A 19 37.37 -34.79 34.22
N TYR A 20 37.33 -33.57 33.69
CA TYR A 20 38.45 -32.86 33.06
C TYR A 20 38.81 -31.63 33.88
N GLN A 21 40.10 -31.33 34.03
CA GLN A 21 40.56 -30.12 34.71
C GLN A 21 40.45 -28.90 33.78
N ALA A 22 40.39 -27.70 34.37
CA ALA A 22 40.42 -26.45 33.63
C ALA A 22 41.64 -26.38 32.69
N GLY A 23 41.45 -25.85 31.49
CA GLY A 23 42.43 -25.79 30.40
C GLY A 23 42.51 -27.05 29.53
N ALA A 24 41.88 -28.16 29.92
CA ALA A 24 41.85 -29.36 29.09
C ALA A 24 41.06 -29.13 27.80
N VAL A 25 41.53 -29.69 26.69
CA VAL A 25 40.88 -29.61 25.37
C VAL A 25 40.39 -30.98 24.91
N ALA A 26 39.29 -31.01 24.17
CA ALA A 26 38.77 -32.24 23.57
C ALA A 26 37.98 -31.99 22.27
N LYS A 27 38.09 -32.94 21.34
CA LYS A 27 37.20 -33.10 20.18
C LYS A 27 35.91 -33.76 20.65
N TYR A 28 34.75 -33.20 20.30
CA TYR A 28 33.45 -33.81 20.59
C TYR A 28 32.45 -33.42 19.51
N LYS A 29 31.88 -34.42 18.82
CA LYS A 29 30.83 -34.25 17.79
C LYS A 29 31.17 -33.16 16.77
N GLY A 30 32.35 -33.21 16.16
CA GLY A 30 32.76 -32.24 15.15
C GLY A 30 33.11 -30.85 15.70
N ASN A 31 33.34 -30.72 17.01
CA ASN A 31 33.66 -29.44 17.65
C ASN A 31 34.88 -29.58 18.56
N ILE A 32 35.56 -28.47 18.83
CA ILE A 32 36.63 -28.33 19.82
C ILE A 32 36.07 -27.60 21.03
N PHE A 33 36.34 -28.17 22.20
CA PHE A 33 35.99 -27.56 23.48
C PHE A 33 37.22 -27.40 24.35
N ARG A 34 37.22 -26.34 25.15
CA ARG A 34 38.17 -26.15 26.25
C ARG A 34 37.42 -26.08 27.58
N ALA A 35 37.88 -26.83 28.57
CA ALA A 35 37.28 -26.85 29.89
C ALA A 35 37.63 -25.54 30.63
N ALA A 36 36.63 -24.70 30.93
CA ALA A 36 36.85 -23.50 31.75
C ALA A 36 36.99 -23.85 33.23
N PHE A 37 36.25 -24.88 33.68
CA PHE A 37 36.25 -25.39 35.05
C PHE A 37 36.48 -26.90 35.08
N TRP A 38 36.31 -27.52 36.24
CA TRP A 38 36.19 -28.97 36.29
C TRP A 38 34.93 -29.37 35.51
N ALA A 39 35.10 -30.13 34.42
CA ALA A 39 34.03 -30.36 33.45
C ALA A 39 33.82 -31.84 33.14
N SER A 40 32.56 -32.23 32.91
CA SER A 40 32.17 -33.62 32.59
C SER A 40 32.03 -33.82 31.07
N GLU A 41 30.81 -33.81 30.55
CA GLU A 41 30.51 -33.92 29.12
C GLU A 41 30.33 -32.53 28.47
N PRO A 42 30.95 -32.24 27.31
CA PRO A 42 30.72 -31.00 26.57
C PRO A 42 29.23 -30.75 26.27
N GLY A 43 28.79 -29.51 26.48
CA GLY A 43 27.38 -29.12 26.31
C GLY A 43 26.44 -29.51 27.47
N VAL A 44 26.96 -30.12 28.54
CA VAL A 44 26.21 -30.52 29.76
C VAL A 44 26.75 -29.76 30.98
N GLY A 45 25.85 -29.16 31.76
CA GLY A 45 26.19 -28.42 32.99
C GLY A 45 26.01 -26.91 32.86
N ASP A 46 26.33 -26.18 33.93
CA ASP A 46 26.36 -24.72 33.94
C ASP A 46 27.70 -24.24 33.38
N PRO A 47 27.70 -23.41 32.31
CA PRO A 47 28.95 -22.90 31.74
C PRO A 47 29.81 -22.17 32.76
N ASN A 48 29.25 -21.51 33.76
CA ASN A 48 29.98 -20.67 34.70
C ASN A 48 30.48 -21.40 35.95
N GLU A 49 30.12 -22.67 36.13
CA GLU A 49 30.48 -23.41 37.35
C GLU A 49 31.16 -24.78 37.08
N ASN A 50 30.78 -25.49 36.01
CA ASN A 50 31.25 -26.86 35.75
C ASN A 50 31.26 -27.27 34.27
N GLY A 51 31.44 -26.28 33.38
CA GLY A 51 31.20 -26.45 31.95
C GLY A 51 32.42 -26.32 31.04
N TRP A 52 32.21 -26.75 29.80
CA TRP A 52 33.10 -26.54 28.66
C TRP A 52 32.75 -25.22 27.95
N ARG A 53 33.76 -24.57 27.35
CA ARG A 53 33.60 -23.44 26.42
C ARG A 53 33.76 -23.95 24.99
N HIS A 54 32.90 -23.47 24.11
CA HIS A 54 33.07 -23.70 22.67
C HIS A 54 34.34 -22.99 22.20
N PHE A 55 35.23 -23.74 21.56
CA PHE A 55 36.49 -23.21 21.07
C PHE A 55 36.46 -23.03 19.56
N ASP A 56 36.01 -24.05 18.83
CA ASP A 56 35.91 -24.05 17.36
C ASP A 56 35.00 -25.16 16.84
N GLU A 57 34.54 -25.03 15.60
CA GLU A 57 33.84 -26.07 14.85
C GLU A 57 34.76 -26.70 13.81
N LEU A 58 34.65 -28.00 13.61
CA LEU A 58 35.42 -28.76 12.61
C LEU A 58 34.59 -28.96 11.35
N TYR A 59 34.77 -28.08 10.36
CA TYR A 59 33.95 -28.05 9.15
C TYR A 59 34.03 -29.34 8.32
N ASP A 60 35.20 -29.99 8.29
CA ASP A 60 35.41 -31.28 7.63
C ASP A 60 34.73 -32.48 8.35
N LYS A 61 34.01 -32.20 9.45
CA LYS A 61 33.32 -33.18 10.28
C LYS A 61 31.86 -32.82 10.54
N THR A 62 31.52 -31.53 10.55
CA THR A 62 30.13 -31.08 10.64
C THR A 62 29.47 -31.11 9.28
N GLU A 63 28.35 -31.82 9.17
CA GLU A 63 27.57 -31.88 7.93
C GLU A 63 27.01 -30.49 7.59
N HIS A 64 27.22 -30.07 6.35
CA HIS A 64 26.70 -28.83 5.80
C HIS A 64 26.45 -29.01 4.29
N LYS A 65 25.64 -28.11 3.74
CA LYS A 65 25.41 -28.01 2.29
C LYS A 65 25.88 -26.63 1.85
N GLU A 66 26.85 -26.60 0.94
CA GLU A 66 27.36 -25.36 0.37
C GLU A 66 26.25 -24.58 -0.35
N THR A 67 26.34 -23.25 -0.26
CA THR A 67 25.44 -22.33 -0.96
C THR A 67 25.99 -22.04 -2.36
N GLU A 68 25.31 -22.54 -3.39
CA GLU A 68 25.71 -22.32 -4.79
C GLU A 68 25.54 -20.84 -5.20
N ARG A 69 24.42 -20.23 -4.81
CA ARG A 69 24.06 -18.83 -5.12
C ARG A 69 23.74 -18.08 -3.84
N ALA A 70 24.60 -17.15 -3.49
CA ALA A 70 24.44 -16.33 -2.30
C ALA A 70 23.53 -15.12 -2.55
N LYS A 71 22.75 -14.72 -1.55
CA LYS A 71 22.02 -13.45 -1.54
C LYS A 71 23.00 -12.30 -1.27
N ILE A 72 22.91 -11.24 -2.06
CA ILE A 72 23.56 -9.95 -1.83
C ILE A 72 22.46 -8.96 -1.43
N ILE A 73 22.44 -8.56 -0.16
CA ILE A 73 21.37 -7.75 0.45
C ILE A 73 21.99 -6.46 0.94
N ALA A 74 21.50 -5.28 0.55
CA ALA A 74 22.07 -4.00 0.98
C ALA A 74 21.02 -3.02 1.48
N TYR A 75 21.36 -2.27 2.55
CA TYR A 75 20.54 -1.17 3.04
C TYR A 75 20.68 0.07 2.15
N ILE A 76 19.54 0.65 1.79
CA ILE A 76 19.39 1.87 0.98
C ILE A 76 18.99 3.01 1.93
N PRO A 77 19.88 3.95 2.26
CA PRO A 77 19.58 4.99 3.23
C PRO A 77 18.68 6.08 2.67
N THR A 78 17.68 6.53 3.41
CA THR A 78 16.81 7.66 3.01
C THR A 78 17.45 9.04 3.22
N TRP A 79 18.49 9.15 4.05
CA TRP A 79 19.06 10.43 4.49
C TRP A 79 20.13 11.04 3.58
N ARG A 80 20.50 10.39 2.47
CA ARG A 80 21.64 10.81 1.63
C ARG A 80 21.27 11.73 0.46
N LYS A 81 19.98 12.02 0.28
CA LYS A 81 19.49 12.89 -0.80
C LYS A 81 20.13 14.29 -0.79
N GLN A 82 20.33 14.87 0.39
CA GLN A 82 20.95 16.20 0.52
C GLN A 82 22.45 16.20 0.18
N GLU A 83 23.10 15.05 0.24
CA GLU A 83 24.50 14.86 -0.15
C GLU A 83 24.67 14.63 -1.66
N GLY A 84 23.56 14.62 -2.41
CA GLY A 84 23.55 14.37 -3.86
C GLY A 84 23.67 12.88 -4.23
N PHE A 85 23.33 11.96 -3.32
CA PHE A 85 23.27 10.54 -3.66
C PHE A 85 22.15 10.29 -4.68
N ASP A 86 22.51 9.64 -5.79
CA ASP A 86 21.61 9.35 -6.90
C ASP A 86 20.93 7.99 -6.72
N TYR A 87 19.70 8.01 -6.21
CA TYR A 87 18.85 6.82 -6.07
C TYR A 87 18.42 6.23 -7.43
N GLY A 88 18.56 6.98 -8.53
CA GLY A 88 18.27 6.54 -9.89
C GLY A 88 19.42 5.81 -10.57
N ASN A 89 20.58 5.66 -9.91
CA ASN A 89 21.73 4.99 -10.50
C ASN A 89 21.48 3.47 -10.64
N GLY A 90 21.01 3.02 -11.81
CA GLY A 90 20.75 1.60 -12.08
C GLY A 90 21.93 0.65 -11.84
N VAL A 91 23.17 1.12 -12.04
CA VAL A 91 24.40 0.30 -11.91
C VAL A 91 24.51 -0.33 -10.53
N MET A 92 24.08 0.37 -9.48
CA MET A 92 24.21 -0.17 -8.12
C MET A 92 23.25 -1.33 -7.86
N TYR A 93 22.08 -1.33 -8.50
CA TYR A 93 21.07 -2.37 -8.31
C TYR A 93 21.40 -3.65 -9.08
N GLN A 94 22.13 -3.57 -10.19
CA GLN A 94 22.54 -4.76 -10.95
C GLN A 94 23.36 -5.76 -10.10
N TYR A 95 24.03 -5.26 -9.05
CA TYR A 95 24.85 -6.03 -8.13
C TYR A 95 24.15 -6.36 -6.81
N LEU A 96 22.83 -6.26 -6.77
CA LEU A 96 22.02 -6.66 -5.62
C LEU A 96 21.08 -7.80 -5.99
N THR A 97 20.74 -8.60 -4.98
CA THR A 97 19.58 -9.50 -5.05
C THR A 97 18.38 -8.88 -4.35
N HIS A 98 18.63 -8.14 -3.26
CA HIS A 98 17.60 -7.48 -2.46
C HIS A 98 18.14 -6.12 -1.97
N GLY A 99 17.29 -5.10 -2.02
CA GLY A 99 17.56 -3.78 -1.43
C GLY A 99 16.60 -3.51 -0.28
N LEU A 100 17.11 -3.04 0.86
CA LEU A 100 16.33 -2.74 2.08
C LEU A 100 16.28 -1.23 2.30
N ILE A 101 15.14 -0.58 2.07
CA ILE A 101 15.01 0.87 2.29
C ILE A 101 15.01 1.16 3.80
N ALA A 102 16.03 1.89 4.26
CA ALA A 102 16.29 2.26 5.64
C ALA A 102 15.90 3.73 5.89
N PHE A 103 14.98 4.05 6.81
CA PHE A 103 14.12 3.14 7.58
C PHE A 103 12.71 3.68 7.65
N LEU A 104 11.75 2.77 7.78
CA LEU A 104 10.38 3.08 8.21
C LEU A 104 10.34 2.90 9.73
N THR A 105 10.18 4.00 10.46
CA THR A 105 10.24 4.00 11.93
C THR A 105 8.86 4.14 12.54
N PHE A 106 8.72 3.78 13.82
CA PHE A 106 7.50 3.96 14.59
C PHE A 106 7.47 5.30 15.33
N SER A 107 6.27 5.83 15.56
CA SER A 107 6.05 7.08 16.26
C SER A 107 6.26 6.93 17.77
N ASP A 108 7.14 7.77 18.33
CA ASP A 108 7.28 7.93 19.79
C ASP A 108 6.01 8.51 20.46
N GLU A 109 5.15 9.18 19.69
CA GLU A 109 3.92 9.81 20.21
C GLU A 109 2.71 8.86 20.19
N LYS A 110 2.61 8.03 19.15
CA LYS A 110 1.49 7.12 18.93
C LYS A 110 1.99 5.69 18.69
N ALA A 111 2.00 4.89 19.75
CA ALA A 111 2.48 3.51 19.70
C ALA A 111 1.75 2.67 18.64
N GLY A 112 2.49 2.07 17.72
CA GLY A 112 1.98 1.26 16.61
C GLY A 112 1.72 2.04 15.32
N GLU A 113 1.82 3.37 15.34
CA GLU A 113 1.80 4.21 14.14
C GLU A 113 3.21 4.39 13.58
N PHE A 114 3.34 4.56 12.26
CA PHE A 114 4.60 4.97 11.65
C PHE A 114 4.92 6.43 11.98
N ASP A 115 6.21 6.76 12.07
CA ASP A 115 6.65 8.16 12.10
C ASP A 115 6.37 8.81 10.74
N PRO A 116 5.53 9.86 10.67
CA PRO A 116 5.23 10.54 9.41
C PRO A 116 6.47 11.08 8.69
N LYS A 117 7.56 11.35 9.42
CA LYS A 117 8.82 11.78 8.80
C LYS A 117 9.43 10.65 7.97
N SER A 118 9.56 9.46 8.55
CA SER A 118 10.12 8.29 7.85
C SER A 118 9.31 7.91 6.61
N VAL A 119 7.97 7.96 6.70
CA VAL A 119 7.06 7.73 5.56
C VAL A 119 7.36 8.70 4.42
N ARG A 120 7.47 10.01 4.71
CA ARG A 120 7.79 11.02 3.68
C ARG A 120 9.17 10.80 3.06
N GLU A 121 10.18 10.50 3.87
CA GLU A 121 11.55 10.29 3.40
C GLU A 121 11.65 9.07 2.46
N ILE A 122 10.90 7.99 2.74
CA ILE A 122 10.82 6.83 1.84
C ILE A 122 10.05 7.19 0.57
N SER A 123 8.87 7.80 0.67
CA SER A 123 8.06 8.21 -0.50
C SER A 123 8.84 9.12 -1.45
N GLU A 124 9.80 9.89 -0.93
CA GLU A 124 10.66 10.77 -1.69
C GLU A 124 11.73 10.10 -2.54
N ILE A 125 12.10 8.84 -2.26
CA ILE A 125 13.16 8.10 -2.96
C ILE A 125 12.64 6.83 -3.63
N LEU A 126 11.56 6.25 -3.11
CA LEU A 126 10.99 4.98 -3.55
C LEU A 126 10.73 4.93 -5.07
N PRO A 127 10.23 6.00 -5.71
CA PRO A 127 10.07 5.99 -7.15
C PRO A 127 11.40 5.78 -7.89
N ASP A 128 12.47 6.48 -7.50
CA ASP A 128 13.77 6.37 -8.18
C ASP A 128 14.38 4.98 -7.95
N VAL A 129 14.28 4.46 -6.73
CA VAL A 129 14.73 3.12 -6.35
C VAL A 129 14.03 2.05 -7.17
N HIS A 130 12.69 2.07 -7.24
CA HIS A 130 11.92 1.08 -8.00
C HIS A 130 12.35 1.05 -9.46
N MET A 131 12.39 2.22 -10.09
CA MET A 131 12.72 2.35 -11.50
C MET A 131 14.14 1.87 -11.82
N ALA A 132 15.11 2.20 -10.97
CA ALA A 132 16.49 1.83 -11.18
C ALA A 132 16.74 0.34 -10.90
N SER A 133 15.91 -0.29 -10.05
CA SER A 133 16.07 -1.69 -9.62
C SER A 133 15.33 -2.71 -10.48
N GLU A 134 14.21 -2.32 -11.09
CA GLU A 134 13.30 -3.19 -11.84
C GLU A 134 13.95 -3.88 -13.05
N PRO A 135 14.74 -3.19 -13.91
CA PRO A 135 15.39 -3.83 -15.06
C PRO A 135 16.37 -4.95 -14.69
N TYR A 136 16.84 -4.97 -13.43
CA TYR A 136 17.77 -5.96 -12.91
C TYR A 136 17.09 -7.04 -12.05
N GLY A 137 15.77 -6.94 -11.85
CA GLY A 137 15.01 -7.87 -11.02
C GLY A 137 15.40 -7.84 -9.54
N THR A 138 15.95 -6.72 -9.05
CA THR A 138 16.31 -6.57 -7.64
C THR A 138 15.06 -6.42 -6.79
N LYS A 139 14.96 -7.22 -5.73
CA LYS A 139 13.79 -7.20 -4.83
C LYS A 139 13.91 -6.07 -3.81
N ILE A 140 13.08 -5.04 -3.95
CA ILE A 140 13.06 -3.90 -3.03
C ILE A 140 12.11 -4.17 -1.85
N MET A 141 12.61 -3.97 -0.64
CA MET A 141 11.91 -4.16 0.63
C MET A 141 12.05 -2.91 1.48
N VAL A 142 11.27 -2.81 2.56
CA VAL A 142 11.44 -1.76 3.59
C VAL A 142 11.97 -2.36 4.89
N ALA A 143 12.87 -1.66 5.58
CA ALA A 143 13.36 -2.04 6.90
C ALA A 143 12.64 -1.23 7.99
N LEU A 144 12.06 -1.94 8.96
CA LEU A 144 11.45 -1.36 10.15
C LEU A 144 12.49 -1.19 11.25
N GLY A 145 12.57 0.01 11.83
CA GLY A 145 13.37 0.23 13.05
C GLY A 145 14.72 0.91 12.80
N GLY A 146 15.80 0.22 13.15
CA GLY A 146 17.17 0.74 13.14
C GLY A 146 17.60 1.40 14.44
N ALA A 147 18.85 1.87 14.47
CA ALA A 147 19.57 2.33 15.66
C ALA A 147 19.02 3.58 16.38
N ASN A 148 17.85 4.10 16.00
CA ASN A 148 17.22 5.24 16.70
C ASN A 148 15.73 5.02 16.98
N ASP A 149 15.15 3.87 16.57
CA ASP A 149 13.73 3.61 16.74
C ASP A 149 13.43 2.90 18.08
N PHE A 150 13.45 3.68 19.15
CA PHE A 150 13.03 3.19 20.47
C PHE A 150 11.54 2.87 20.53
N ALA A 151 10.71 3.48 19.67
CA ALA A 151 9.28 3.21 19.61
C ALA A 151 9.01 1.77 19.15
N PHE A 152 9.81 1.25 18.21
CA PHE A 152 9.74 -0.16 17.81
C PHE A 152 10.05 -1.11 18.98
N LEU A 153 11.09 -0.80 19.77
CA LEU A 153 11.41 -1.57 20.99
C LEU A 153 10.29 -1.53 22.02
N ASP A 154 9.71 -0.35 22.27
CA ASP A 154 8.60 -0.19 23.20
C ASP A 154 7.35 -0.95 22.72
N LEU A 155 7.07 -0.92 21.42
CA LEU A 155 5.96 -1.63 20.79
C LEU A 155 6.12 -3.15 20.89
N MET A 156 7.27 -3.69 20.50
CA MET A 156 7.55 -5.12 20.60
C MET A 156 7.55 -5.59 22.06
N THR A 157 8.05 -4.76 22.99
CA THR A 157 7.97 -5.04 24.42
C THR A 157 6.53 -5.14 24.90
N ALA A 158 5.66 -4.24 24.46
CA ALA A 158 4.24 -4.27 24.80
C ALA A 158 3.56 -5.54 24.26
N ILE A 159 3.82 -5.90 23.00
CA ILE A 159 3.27 -7.11 22.36
C ILE A 159 3.75 -8.37 23.08
N GLY A 160 5.05 -8.49 23.36
CA GLY A 160 5.58 -9.68 24.01
C GLY A 160 5.21 -9.82 25.50
N ASN A 161 4.70 -8.76 26.13
CA ASN A 161 4.13 -8.80 27.48
C ASN A 161 2.63 -9.13 27.46
N ASP A 162 1.90 -8.73 26.41
CA ASP A 162 0.48 -9.01 26.22
C ASP A 162 0.17 -9.45 24.77
N PRO A 163 0.47 -10.71 24.40
CA PRO A 163 0.25 -11.22 23.04
C PRO A 163 -1.22 -11.23 22.60
N ALA A 164 -2.16 -11.18 23.55
CA ALA A 164 -3.59 -11.12 23.26
C ALA A 164 -4.08 -9.69 22.95
N SER A 165 -3.20 -8.69 23.07
CA SER A 165 -3.51 -7.30 22.76
C SER A 165 -3.80 -7.12 21.26
N PRO A 166 -4.83 -6.34 20.87
CA PRO A 166 -5.09 -6.05 19.45
C PRO A 166 -3.96 -5.25 18.79
N LYS A 167 -3.00 -4.72 19.56
CA LYS A 167 -1.84 -3.99 19.06
C LYS A 167 -1.03 -4.79 18.05
N LEU A 168 -0.88 -6.10 18.27
CA LEU A 168 -0.16 -6.97 17.34
C LEU A 168 -0.85 -6.95 15.97
N ASP A 169 -2.11 -7.36 15.90
CA ASP A 169 -2.87 -7.44 14.64
C ASP A 169 -3.00 -6.07 13.95
N GLN A 170 -3.21 -4.99 14.72
CA GLN A 170 -3.27 -3.63 14.19
C GLN A 170 -1.95 -3.18 13.55
N THR A 171 -0.83 -3.45 14.21
CA THR A 171 0.49 -3.08 13.68
C THR A 171 0.84 -3.93 12.46
N VAL A 172 0.50 -5.24 12.49
CA VAL A 172 0.70 -6.14 11.35
C VAL A 172 -0.04 -5.62 10.13
N ARG A 173 -1.33 -5.26 10.26
CA ARG A 173 -2.10 -4.69 9.15
C ARG A 173 -1.44 -3.45 8.56
N LYS A 174 -1.02 -2.48 9.38
CA LYS A 174 -0.33 -1.28 8.89
C LYS A 174 0.94 -1.59 8.07
N VAL A 175 1.74 -2.56 8.51
CA VAL A 175 2.92 -2.99 7.75
C VAL A 175 2.53 -3.70 6.46
N VAL A 176 1.51 -4.57 6.50
CA VAL A 176 0.97 -5.24 5.31
C VAL A 176 0.46 -4.23 4.28
N ASP A 177 -0.31 -3.24 4.73
CA ASP A 177 -0.86 -2.16 3.90
C ASP A 177 0.27 -1.33 3.30
N TYR A 178 1.28 -0.97 4.10
CA TYR A 178 2.44 -0.22 3.61
C TYR A 178 3.24 -1.01 2.57
N VAL A 179 3.53 -2.29 2.83
CA VAL A 179 4.28 -3.17 1.91
C VAL A 179 3.50 -3.37 0.61
N THR A 180 2.19 -3.58 0.69
CA THR A 180 1.33 -3.84 -0.47
C THR A 180 1.09 -2.58 -1.28
N GLY A 181 0.74 -1.46 -0.63
CA GLY A 181 0.45 -0.18 -1.29
C GLY A 181 1.66 0.47 -1.96
N ASN A 182 2.88 0.11 -1.55
CA ASN A 182 4.13 0.59 -2.15
C ASN A 182 4.79 -0.43 -3.10
N ASP A 183 4.11 -1.53 -3.41
CA ASP A 183 4.60 -2.65 -4.23
C ASP A 183 5.99 -3.18 -3.79
N LEU A 184 6.17 -3.34 -2.49
CA LEU A 184 7.42 -3.85 -1.93
C LEU A 184 7.41 -5.39 -1.95
N ALA A 185 8.59 -5.98 -2.16
CA ALA A 185 8.81 -7.42 -2.14
C ALA A 185 8.71 -8.01 -0.72
N GLY A 186 8.74 -7.17 0.33
CA GLY A 186 8.68 -7.62 1.71
C GLY A 186 9.13 -6.57 2.72
N VAL A 187 9.37 -7.05 3.94
CA VAL A 187 9.78 -6.24 5.10
C VAL A 187 10.93 -6.89 5.87
N ASP A 188 11.87 -6.07 6.32
CA ASP A 188 12.96 -6.45 7.23
C ASP A 188 12.71 -5.87 8.62
N LEU A 189 12.92 -6.66 9.67
CA LEU A 189 12.67 -6.29 11.06
C LEU A 189 14.00 -6.00 11.78
N ASP A 190 14.35 -4.73 11.93
CA ASP A 190 15.62 -4.29 12.51
C ASP A 190 15.45 -3.69 13.92
N LEU A 191 15.31 -4.57 14.91
CA LEU A 191 15.08 -4.18 16.31
C LEU A 191 16.39 -4.03 17.07
N GLU A 192 16.91 -2.79 17.18
CA GLU A 192 18.25 -2.58 17.74
C GLU A 192 18.36 -2.00 19.16
N CYS A 193 17.45 -1.11 19.56
CA CYS A 193 17.61 -0.09 20.63
C CYS A 193 17.82 -0.59 22.08
N TRP A 194 18.43 -1.75 22.30
CA TRP A 194 18.68 -2.39 23.59
C TRP A 194 19.57 -1.57 24.53
N TRP A 195 20.37 -0.61 24.05
CA TRP A 195 21.14 0.29 24.92
C TRP A 195 20.27 1.27 25.71
N GLY A 196 18.97 1.35 25.41
CA GLY A 196 18.01 2.20 26.11
C GLY A 196 18.07 3.67 25.69
N ARG A 197 17.00 4.42 25.96
CA ARG A 197 16.94 5.85 25.64
C ARG A 197 18.01 6.64 26.41
N PRO A 198 18.40 7.85 25.98
CA PRO A 198 19.29 8.70 26.76
C PRO A 198 18.81 8.84 28.22
N GLY A 199 19.64 8.40 29.17
CA GLY A 199 19.34 8.39 30.61
C GLY A 199 18.70 7.10 31.14
N GLN A 200 18.36 6.14 30.28
CA GLN A 200 17.97 4.79 30.66
C GLN A 200 19.19 3.85 30.68
N GLY A 201 19.02 2.66 31.27
CA GLY A 201 20.08 1.66 31.36
C GLY A 201 20.11 0.73 30.15
N ASP A 202 21.29 0.20 29.86
CA ASP A 202 21.50 -0.88 28.89
C ASP A 202 20.69 -2.13 29.26
N GLN A 203 20.04 -2.74 28.27
CA GLN A 203 19.18 -3.92 28.40
C GLN A 203 19.84 -5.19 27.82
N GLY A 204 21.15 -5.17 27.56
CA GLY A 204 21.94 -6.33 27.18
C GLY A 204 22.44 -7.15 28.37
N GLY A 205 23.30 -8.14 28.09
CA GLY A 205 23.93 -8.98 29.12
C GLY A 205 23.04 -10.08 29.70
N ARG A 206 21.85 -10.29 29.11
CA ARG A 206 20.89 -11.34 29.48
C ARG A 206 21.52 -12.73 29.40
N LEU A 207 21.26 -13.60 30.39
CA LEU A 207 21.65 -15.00 30.33
C LEU A 207 20.64 -15.78 29.49
N LYS A 208 21.10 -16.79 28.74
CA LYS A 208 20.22 -17.65 27.94
C LYS A 208 19.14 -18.33 28.81
N ALA A 209 19.46 -18.63 30.07
CA ALA A 209 18.52 -19.23 31.02
C ALA A 209 17.35 -18.29 31.43
N ASP A 210 17.50 -16.98 31.25
CA ASP A 210 16.45 -16.01 31.56
C ASP A 210 15.35 -15.97 30.48
N GLY A 211 15.56 -16.65 29.35
CA GLY A 211 14.74 -16.56 28.16
C GLY A 211 14.85 -15.19 27.46
N PRO A 212 14.26 -15.04 26.26
CA PRO A 212 14.36 -13.80 25.47
C PRO A 212 13.75 -12.60 26.19
N HIS A 213 14.14 -11.39 25.78
CA HIS A 213 13.47 -10.17 26.21
C HIS A 213 11.99 -10.19 25.77
N PRO A 214 11.04 -9.55 26.50
CA PRO A 214 9.68 -9.40 26.00
C PRO A 214 9.60 -8.90 24.56
N ALA A 215 10.40 -7.89 24.20
CA ALA A 215 10.50 -7.43 22.82
C ALA A 215 10.96 -8.50 21.83
N GLY A 216 11.90 -9.39 22.20
CA GLY A 216 12.29 -10.51 21.34
C GLY A 216 11.15 -11.48 21.08
N ARG A 217 10.34 -11.80 22.11
CA ARG A 217 9.11 -12.60 21.92
C ARG A 217 8.08 -11.87 21.08
N GLY A 218 7.93 -10.56 21.29
CA GLY A 218 7.05 -9.71 20.50
C GLY A 218 7.45 -9.71 19.03
N LEU A 219 8.75 -9.66 18.73
CA LEU A 219 9.31 -9.73 17.39
C LEU A 219 9.01 -11.08 16.72
N THR A 220 9.12 -12.21 17.44
CA THR A 220 8.73 -13.54 16.92
C THR A 220 7.26 -13.58 16.52
N LEU A 221 6.37 -13.13 17.41
CA LEU A 221 4.93 -13.09 17.14
C LEU A 221 4.60 -12.15 15.97
N PHE A 222 5.33 -11.05 15.86
CA PHE A 222 5.19 -10.11 14.77
C PHE A 222 5.63 -10.71 13.44
N ALA A 223 6.78 -11.39 13.40
CA ALA A 223 7.27 -12.10 12.23
C ALA A 223 6.31 -13.24 11.80
N GLU A 224 5.79 -14.02 12.75
CA GLU A 224 4.79 -15.05 12.50
C GLU A 224 3.55 -14.46 11.81
N LYS A 225 2.96 -13.41 12.39
CA LYS A 225 1.77 -12.75 11.85
C LYS A 225 2.00 -12.10 10.50
N LEU A 226 3.15 -11.45 10.29
CA LEU A 226 3.50 -10.88 9.00
C LEU A 226 3.61 -11.97 7.92
N LYS A 227 4.26 -13.10 8.25
CA LYS A 227 4.40 -14.20 7.29
C LYS A 227 3.08 -14.91 7.02
N GLU A 228 2.19 -15.01 8.01
CA GLU A 228 0.82 -15.51 7.82
C GLU A 228 -0.01 -14.58 6.91
N ALA A 229 0.12 -13.26 7.08
CA ALA A 229 -0.65 -12.26 6.35
C ALA A 229 -0.14 -12.06 4.91
N MET A 230 1.16 -12.18 4.68
CA MET A 230 1.79 -12.02 3.37
C MET A 230 2.67 -13.23 3.01
N PRO A 231 2.08 -14.42 2.78
CA PRO A 231 2.84 -15.66 2.58
C PRO A 231 3.78 -15.61 1.36
N ASP A 232 3.41 -14.85 0.33
CA ASP A 232 4.19 -14.68 -0.90
C ASP A 232 5.24 -13.56 -0.83
N LYS A 233 5.18 -12.71 0.22
CA LYS A 233 6.16 -11.65 0.45
C LYS A 233 7.27 -12.16 1.38
N ILE A 234 8.39 -11.43 1.35
CA ILE A 234 9.56 -11.74 2.16
C ILE A 234 9.40 -11.10 3.55
N VAL A 235 9.72 -11.86 4.59
CA VAL A 235 9.89 -11.34 5.95
C VAL A 235 11.29 -11.71 6.42
N SER A 236 12.11 -10.72 6.78
CA SER A 236 13.46 -10.93 7.33
C SER A 236 13.66 -10.14 8.62
N ALA A 237 14.77 -10.37 9.30
CA ALA A 237 15.15 -9.57 10.46
C ALA A 237 16.66 -9.34 10.49
N ALA A 238 17.08 -8.16 10.94
CA ALA A 238 18.45 -7.88 11.33
C ALA A 238 18.64 -8.05 12.84
N VAL A 239 19.75 -8.67 13.23
CA VAL A 239 20.02 -9.05 14.63
C VAL A 239 21.48 -8.84 14.99
N PHE A 240 21.74 -8.56 16.28
CA PHE A 240 23.11 -8.50 16.79
C PHE A 240 23.85 -9.83 16.69
N GLY A 241 25.10 -9.79 16.22
CA GLY A 241 25.98 -10.96 16.15
C GLY A 241 26.46 -11.49 17.50
N THR A 242 26.49 -10.67 18.54
CA THR A 242 27.06 -11.04 19.85
C THR A 242 25.99 -11.48 20.86
N SER A 243 26.36 -12.32 21.82
CA SER A 243 25.43 -12.77 22.87
C SER A 243 24.97 -11.68 23.84
N TRP A 244 25.62 -10.50 23.85
CA TRP A 244 25.27 -9.40 24.74
C TRP A 244 23.84 -8.91 24.46
N TYR A 245 23.54 -8.58 23.20
CA TYR A 245 22.19 -8.25 22.74
C TYR A 245 21.50 -9.42 22.02
N GLY A 246 22.26 -10.36 21.43
CA GLY A 246 21.73 -11.54 20.76
C GLY A 246 20.78 -12.35 21.63
N ASN A 247 21.04 -12.44 22.94
CA ASN A 247 20.17 -13.15 23.89
C ASN A 247 18.83 -12.44 24.18
N ASN A 248 18.65 -11.20 23.72
CA ASN A 248 17.37 -10.52 23.81
C ASN A 248 16.37 -11.02 22.75
N TYR A 249 16.85 -11.48 21.60
CA TYR A 249 16.01 -12.08 20.57
C TYR A 249 15.59 -13.49 20.94
N ASP A 250 14.41 -13.86 20.44
CA ASP A 250 13.88 -15.20 20.52
C ASP A 250 14.21 -15.95 19.22
N PRO A 251 15.02 -17.02 19.24
CA PRO A 251 15.48 -17.69 18.02
C PRO A 251 14.35 -18.36 17.23
N ASP A 252 13.19 -18.62 17.85
CA ASP A 252 12.04 -19.25 17.20
C ASP A 252 11.48 -18.39 16.05
N MET A 253 11.80 -17.08 16.01
CA MET A 253 11.47 -16.22 14.85
C MET A 253 12.03 -16.75 13.53
N ALA A 254 13.13 -17.51 13.55
CA ALA A 254 13.74 -18.08 12.35
C ALA A 254 12.79 -19.00 11.54
N GLU A 255 11.78 -19.58 12.19
CA GLU A 255 10.76 -20.41 11.53
C GLU A 255 9.84 -19.60 10.62
N HIS A 256 9.68 -18.30 10.91
CA HIS A 256 8.77 -17.38 10.21
C HIS A 256 9.48 -16.43 9.25
N LEU A 257 10.81 -16.34 9.33
CA LEU A 257 11.62 -15.47 8.49
C LEU A 257 12.20 -16.21 7.29
N ASP A 258 12.27 -15.57 6.14
CA ASP A 258 12.97 -16.06 4.96
C ASP A 258 14.49 -16.10 5.18
N TRP A 259 15.03 -15.13 5.92
CA TRP A 259 16.40 -15.09 6.42
C TRP A 259 16.55 -14.20 7.66
N ILE A 260 17.68 -14.35 8.33
CA ILE A 260 18.17 -13.50 9.42
C ILE A 260 19.48 -12.87 8.99
N GLY A 261 19.51 -11.54 8.91
CA GLY A 261 20.71 -10.74 8.74
C GLY A 261 21.45 -10.59 10.07
N VAL A 262 22.50 -11.36 10.28
CA VAL A 262 23.32 -11.23 11.48
C VAL A 262 24.33 -10.10 11.24
N MET A 263 24.21 -9.02 12.01
CA MET A 263 25.11 -7.86 11.94
C MET A 263 26.49 -8.24 12.51
N THR A 264 27.33 -8.79 11.64
CA THR A 264 28.72 -9.21 11.95
C THR A 264 29.74 -8.11 11.65
N TYR A 265 29.31 -6.87 11.84
CA TYR A 265 30.12 -5.66 11.90
C TYR A 265 29.87 -4.98 13.26
N ASP A 266 30.55 -3.87 13.51
CA ASP A 266 30.50 -3.16 14.80
C ASP A 266 30.83 -4.05 16.00
N LEU A 267 31.70 -5.04 15.79
CA LEU A 267 32.23 -5.88 16.87
C LEU A 267 33.28 -5.10 17.69
N THR A 268 33.97 -4.19 17.02
CA THR A 268 34.64 -3.01 17.58
C THR A 268 34.11 -1.80 16.82
N GLY A 269 34.32 -0.56 17.27
CA GLY A 269 33.78 0.58 16.54
C GLY A 269 33.72 1.90 17.28
N SER A 270 32.78 2.74 16.86
CA SER A 270 32.85 4.19 17.08
C SER A 270 32.54 4.69 18.49
N TRP A 271 32.28 3.84 19.49
CA TRP A 271 31.93 4.28 20.85
C TRP A 271 33.17 4.37 21.78
N ASP A 272 33.10 5.21 22.82
CA ASP A 272 34.26 5.54 23.68
C ASP A 272 34.97 4.33 24.29
N LYS A 273 34.19 3.30 24.66
CA LYS A 273 34.67 2.10 25.34
C LYS A 273 35.09 0.99 24.38
N SER A 274 35.03 1.23 23.07
CA SER A 274 35.35 0.20 22.11
C SER A 274 36.83 -0.17 22.18
N PRO A 275 37.19 -1.46 22.18
CA PRO A 275 38.57 -1.86 21.97
C PRO A 275 39.00 -1.48 20.56
N VAL A 276 40.27 -1.15 20.39
CA VAL A 276 40.86 -0.87 19.08
C VAL A 276 41.09 -2.19 18.35
N GLY A 277 40.58 -2.34 17.14
CA GLY A 277 40.79 -3.52 16.31
C GLY A 277 39.87 -3.55 15.09
N PRO A 278 39.89 -4.65 14.33
CA PRO A 278 38.96 -4.83 13.22
C PRO A 278 37.52 -4.90 13.73
N HIS A 279 36.59 -4.27 13.03
CA HIS A 279 35.17 -4.26 13.41
C HIS A 279 34.35 -5.41 12.79
N SER A 280 34.92 -6.14 11.84
CA SER A 280 34.23 -7.19 11.09
C SER A 280 35.14 -8.36 10.71
N ALA A 281 36.19 -8.64 11.48
CA ALA A 281 37.17 -9.69 11.18
C ALA A 281 36.50 -11.03 10.81
N LEU A 282 36.96 -11.69 9.74
CA LEU A 282 36.39 -12.98 9.32
C LEU A 282 36.62 -14.06 10.40
N GLN A 283 37.88 -14.28 10.75
CA GLN A 283 38.28 -15.35 11.66
C GLN A 283 38.37 -14.88 13.11
N LYS A 284 38.22 -15.84 14.03
CA LYS A 284 38.38 -15.61 15.47
C LYS A 284 39.73 -15.03 15.83
N ILE A 285 39.72 -13.91 16.56
CA ILE A 285 40.91 -13.31 17.18
C ILE A 285 41.28 -14.13 18.42
N ARG A 286 42.50 -14.65 18.48
CA ARG A 286 42.96 -15.57 19.54
C ARG A 286 44.08 -14.98 20.38
N GLY A 287 44.14 -15.38 21.65
CA GLY A 287 45.28 -15.10 22.53
C GLY A 287 46.43 -16.06 22.29
N LYS A 288 47.65 -15.67 22.66
CA LYS A 288 48.86 -16.52 22.54
C LYS A 288 48.75 -17.83 23.33
N ASP A 289 48.01 -17.85 24.43
CA ASP A 289 47.75 -19.04 25.23
C ASP A 289 46.87 -20.06 24.50
N THR A 290 45.90 -19.59 23.72
CA THR A 290 45.04 -20.44 22.89
C THR A 290 45.68 -20.84 21.55
N ALA A 291 46.77 -20.19 21.17
CA ALA A 291 47.53 -20.47 19.95
C ALA A 291 48.18 -21.87 19.95
N GLU A 292 48.47 -22.42 21.13
CA GLU A 292 48.98 -23.80 21.27
C GLU A 292 47.94 -24.86 20.83
N ILE A 293 46.66 -24.49 20.77
CA ILE A 293 45.56 -25.37 20.34
C ILE A 293 45.37 -25.29 18.83
N ARG A 294 45.37 -24.07 18.26
CA ARG A 294 45.37 -23.77 16.83
C ARG A 294 46.01 -22.40 16.62
N GLU A 295 46.97 -22.34 15.70
CA GLU A 295 47.58 -21.08 15.28
C GLU A 295 46.52 -20.12 14.72
N ALA A 296 46.70 -18.81 14.95
CA ALA A 296 45.80 -17.77 14.47
C ALA A 296 46.55 -16.86 13.51
N ASP A 297 45.84 -16.35 12.51
CA ASP A 297 46.38 -15.39 11.55
C ASP A 297 46.73 -14.07 12.24
N VAL A 298 45.92 -13.66 13.24
CA VAL A 298 46.17 -12.48 14.07
C VAL A 298 45.95 -12.78 15.55
N TYR A 299 46.91 -12.33 16.38
CA TYR A 299 46.87 -12.49 17.83
C TYR A 299 46.30 -11.25 18.52
N LEU A 300 45.49 -11.43 19.56
CA LEU A 300 44.97 -10.34 20.38
C LEU A 300 46.08 -9.41 20.86
N GLU A 301 47.22 -9.98 21.28
CA GLU A 301 48.34 -9.24 21.83
C GLU A 301 48.95 -8.24 20.84
N SER A 302 48.70 -8.40 19.54
CA SER A 302 49.14 -7.44 18.52
C SER A 302 48.43 -6.09 18.64
N TYR A 303 47.24 -6.05 19.23
CA TYR A 303 46.46 -4.83 19.39
C TYR A 303 46.72 -4.12 20.73
N LEU A 304 47.46 -4.72 21.67
CA LEU A 304 47.60 -4.20 23.04
C LEU A 304 48.27 -2.82 23.09
N ASP A 305 49.29 -2.60 22.26
CA ASP A 305 50.00 -1.32 22.20
C ASP A 305 49.15 -0.21 21.54
N GLU A 306 48.11 -0.60 20.80
CA GLU A 306 47.17 0.29 20.12
C GLU A 306 45.95 0.60 20.99
N GLN A 307 45.78 -0.04 22.14
CA GLN A 307 44.60 0.15 22.96
C GLN A 307 44.57 1.53 23.64
N GLN A 308 43.35 2.01 23.86
CA GLN A 308 43.08 3.24 24.61
C GLN A 308 42.46 2.95 25.98
N GLY A 309 41.66 1.89 26.06
CA GLY A 309 41.23 1.21 27.29
C GLY A 309 41.57 -0.28 27.26
N GLY A 310 41.45 -1.01 28.37
CA GLY A 310 41.65 -2.46 28.34
C GLY A 310 40.60 -3.16 27.48
N TRP A 311 40.98 -4.18 26.71
CA TRP A 311 40.02 -5.07 26.03
C TRP A 311 38.96 -5.58 27.04
N PRO A 312 37.69 -5.75 26.64
CA PRO A 312 36.66 -6.35 27.50
C PRO A 312 37.18 -7.62 28.17
N GLY A 313 36.96 -7.74 29.49
CA GLY A 313 37.46 -8.85 30.31
C GLY A 313 38.78 -8.58 31.04
N ALA A 314 39.59 -7.59 30.62
CA ALA A 314 40.73 -7.12 31.40
C ALA A 314 40.30 -6.05 32.43
N GLY A 315 39.48 -6.42 33.43
CA GLY A 315 39.25 -5.53 34.57
C GLY A 315 37.92 -5.57 35.34
N ALA A 316 36.96 -6.45 35.03
CA ALA A 316 35.66 -6.41 35.71
C ALA A 316 35.59 -7.19 37.06
N ASN A 317 36.58 -8.05 37.35
CA ASN A 317 36.65 -8.74 38.64
C ASN A 317 38.14 -8.95 39.05
N PRO A 318 38.65 -8.27 40.09
CA PRO A 318 40.01 -8.48 40.58
C PRO A 318 40.25 -9.87 41.19
N ASN A 319 39.21 -10.72 41.29
CA ASN A 319 39.28 -12.11 41.71
C ASN A 319 39.03 -13.13 40.58
N ALA A 320 38.91 -12.69 39.31
CA ALA A 320 38.87 -13.63 38.19
C ALA A 320 40.26 -14.26 38.00
N PRO A 321 40.36 -15.59 37.75
CA PRO A 321 41.65 -16.24 37.48
C PRO A 321 42.39 -15.53 36.35
N GLU A 322 43.68 -15.24 36.55
CA GLU A 322 44.55 -14.64 35.53
C GLU A 322 44.60 -15.57 34.30
N GLY A 323 43.90 -15.19 33.22
CA GLY A 323 43.81 -15.94 31.95
C GLY A 323 42.42 -15.96 31.27
N ASP A 324 41.36 -15.52 31.94
CA ASP A 324 39.97 -15.85 31.57
C ASP A 324 39.21 -14.80 30.71
N ALA A 325 39.87 -13.78 30.13
CA ALA A 325 39.15 -12.63 29.53
C ALA A 325 38.49 -12.93 28.17
N LEU A 326 39.23 -13.49 27.20
CA LEU A 326 38.79 -13.68 25.81
C LEU A 326 37.75 -14.80 25.63
N GLU A 327 37.94 -15.94 26.31
CA GLU A 327 37.00 -17.08 26.24
C GLU A 327 35.68 -16.79 26.96
N ASN A 328 35.66 -15.77 27.82
CA ASN A 328 34.48 -15.28 28.52
C ASN A 328 33.89 -13.98 27.93
N ASN A 329 34.45 -13.33 26.89
CA ASN A 329 33.80 -12.40 25.93
C ASN A 329 34.88 -11.59 25.15
N PRO A 330 34.57 -10.91 24.02
CA PRO A 330 33.38 -10.95 23.16
C PRO A 330 33.58 -11.77 21.88
N ILE A 331 32.46 -12.17 21.28
CA ILE A 331 32.35 -12.53 19.87
C ILE A 331 32.85 -11.32 19.06
N LEU A 332 34.00 -11.46 18.40
CA LEU A 332 34.72 -10.37 17.71
C LEU A 332 35.02 -10.69 16.26
N SER A 333 34.41 -11.75 15.73
CA SER A 333 34.58 -12.17 14.35
C SER A 333 33.26 -12.65 13.75
N VAL A 334 33.19 -12.64 12.42
CA VAL A 334 32.09 -13.22 11.64
C VAL A 334 31.94 -14.70 11.99
N GLU A 335 33.05 -15.44 12.09
CA GLU A 335 33.09 -16.85 12.48
C GLU A 335 32.45 -17.08 13.87
N ASP A 336 32.84 -16.32 14.91
CA ASP A 336 32.24 -16.46 16.24
C ASP A 336 30.76 -16.06 16.28
N CYS A 337 30.34 -15.04 15.53
CA CYS A 337 28.94 -14.66 15.40
C CYS A 337 28.12 -15.81 14.80
N LEU A 338 28.63 -16.40 13.73
CA LEU A 338 27.99 -17.53 13.06
C LEU A 338 27.85 -18.72 14.01
N TRP A 339 28.88 -19.00 14.81
CA TRP A 339 28.88 -20.07 15.82
C TRP A 339 27.84 -19.86 16.89
N TYR A 340 27.81 -18.64 17.43
CA TYR A 340 26.80 -18.28 18.42
C TYR A 340 25.38 -18.47 17.88
N TRP A 341 25.12 -18.05 16.64
CA TRP A 341 23.79 -18.14 16.07
C TRP A 341 23.41 -19.55 15.62
N THR A 342 24.34 -20.35 15.09
CA THR A 342 23.99 -21.59 14.36
C THR A 342 24.42 -22.88 15.02
N ASN A 343 25.46 -22.86 15.86
CA ASN A 343 26.02 -24.11 16.38
C ASN A 343 25.27 -24.57 17.65
N PRO A 344 24.64 -25.75 17.65
CA PRO A 344 23.82 -26.24 18.75
C PRO A 344 24.63 -26.61 20.01
N LEU A 345 25.95 -26.74 19.87
CA LEU A 345 26.87 -27.00 20.98
C LEU A 345 27.67 -25.75 21.39
N PHE A 346 27.42 -24.59 20.76
CA PHE A 346 28.05 -23.34 21.18
C PHE A 346 27.68 -23.05 22.64
N THR A 347 28.67 -22.66 23.42
CA THR A 347 28.47 -22.24 24.81
C THR A 347 29.55 -21.24 25.22
N ASN A 348 29.12 -20.10 25.77
CA ASN A 348 29.96 -19.09 26.42
C ASN A 348 29.46 -18.80 27.84
N TRP A 349 29.96 -17.75 28.47
CA TRP A 349 29.56 -17.34 29.82
C TRP A 349 28.09 -16.91 29.95
N GLN A 350 27.45 -16.42 28.87
CA GLN A 350 26.02 -16.06 28.88
C GLN A 350 25.11 -17.27 28.62
N GLY A 351 25.66 -18.44 28.29
CA GLY A 351 24.91 -19.65 28.06
C GLY A 351 25.16 -20.29 26.70
N LYS A 352 24.18 -21.08 26.25
CA LYS A 352 24.20 -21.74 24.94
C LYS A 352 23.93 -20.74 23.81
N GLY A 353 24.39 -21.08 22.61
CA GLY A 353 24.05 -20.37 21.37
C GLY A 353 22.57 -20.48 21.01
N GLN A 354 22.20 -19.89 19.87
CA GLN A 354 20.81 -19.81 19.40
C GLN A 354 20.36 -21.08 18.66
N GLY A 355 21.26 -21.75 17.95
CA GLY A 355 20.97 -23.02 17.27
C GLY A 355 20.05 -22.89 16.05
N VAL A 356 20.06 -21.73 15.39
CA VAL A 356 19.32 -21.46 14.16
C VAL A 356 19.94 -22.21 12.98
N ASP A 357 19.11 -22.67 12.04
CA ASP A 357 19.60 -23.27 10.80
C ASP A 357 20.52 -22.29 10.06
N ARG A 358 21.73 -22.73 9.75
CA ARG A 358 22.72 -21.93 9.03
C ARG A 358 22.20 -21.50 7.66
N GLY A 359 21.37 -22.33 7.04
CA GLY A 359 20.66 -22.02 5.80
C GLY A 359 19.60 -20.92 5.93
N LYS A 360 19.48 -20.23 7.07
CA LYS A 360 18.69 -19.00 7.27
C LYS A 360 19.55 -17.74 7.46
N ILE A 361 20.87 -17.86 7.58
CA ILE A 361 21.73 -16.74 7.96
C ILE A 361 22.28 -16.01 6.73
N ALA A 362 22.17 -14.69 6.70
CA ALA A 362 23.05 -13.81 5.93
C ALA A 362 23.93 -13.03 6.91
N ALA A 363 25.23 -12.87 6.64
CA ALA A 363 26.15 -12.22 7.57
C ALA A 363 26.57 -10.81 7.10
N GLY A 364 26.82 -9.93 8.05
CA GLY A 364 27.14 -8.52 7.84
C GLY A 364 28.47 -8.26 7.13
N VAL A 365 28.44 -7.40 6.11
CA VAL A 365 29.62 -6.77 5.49
C VAL A 365 29.47 -5.24 5.58
N PRO A 366 30.37 -4.55 6.30
CA PRO A 366 30.33 -3.09 6.37
C PRO A 366 31.02 -2.47 5.14
N VAL A 367 30.40 -1.46 4.55
CA VAL A 367 30.98 -0.60 3.50
C VAL A 367 31.38 0.73 4.14
N TYR A 368 32.07 0.66 5.27
CA TYR A 368 32.57 1.80 6.04
C TYR A 368 33.67 1.31 6.97
N GLY A 369 34.37 2.23 7.62
CA GLY A 369 35.42 1.93 8.58
C GLY A 369 35.51 2.93 9.73
N TYR A 370 36.43 2.64 10.64
CA TYR A 370 36.68 3.46 11.83
C TYR A 370 38.15 3.85 11.93
N ASP A 371 38.42 5.15 12.12
CA ASP A 371 39.75 5.66 12.48
C ASP A 371 39.86 5.77 13.99
N PHE A 372 40.58 4.84 14.61
CA PHE A 372 40.80 4.85 16.06
C PHE A 372 41.78 5.92 16.51
N ALA A 373 42.52 6.57 15.61
CA ALA A 373 43.40 7.69 15.97
C ALA A 373 42.66 9.03 16.09
N ALA A 374 41.40 9.12 15.64
CA ALA A 374 40.64 10.35 15.53
C ALA A 374 39.30 10.31 16.30
N ALA A 375 38.91 11.46 16.85
CA ALA A 375 37.57 11.67 17.41
C ALA A 375 36.57 11.94 16.27
N LYS A 376 35.27 11.79 16.56
CA LYS A 376 34.21 12.20 15.63
C LYS A 376 34.32 13.68 15.26
N GLU A 377 33.74 14.03 14.12
CA GLU A 377 33.65 15.42 13.71
C GLU A 377 32.66 16.19 14.61
N PRO A 378 32.85 17.50 14.83
CA PRO A 378 31.89 18.33 15.55
C PRO A 378 30.51 18.29 14.89
N ASP A 379 29.46 18.25 15.71
CA ASP A 379 28.09 18.38 15.24
C ASP A 379 27.86 19.78 14.65
N ASP A 380 27.32 19.86 13.43
CA ASP A 380 27.19 21.11 12.68
C ASP A 380 26.27 22.15 13.34
N LEU A 381 25.36 21.71 14.23
CA LEU A 381 24.38 22.56 14.91
C LEU A 381 24.90 23.09 16.25
N THR A 382 25.59 22.24 17.01
CA THR A 382 26.03 22.52 18.38
C THR A 382 27.51 22.87 18.48
N GLY A 383 28.31 22.44 17.50
CA GLY A 383 29.78 22.51 17.51
C GLY A 383 30.43 21.58 18.54
N GLU A 384 29.66 20.73 19.23
CA GLU A 384 30.17 19.74 20.17
C GLU A 384 30.66 18.51 19.42
N VAL A 385 31.81 17.97 19.81
CA VAL A 385 32.31 16.70 19.27
C VAL A 385 31.58 15.55 19.97
N PRO A 386 30.79 14.73 19.26
CA PRO A 386 30.16 13.57 19.86
C PRO A 386 31.23 12.60 20.39
N PRO A 387 30.97 11.92 21.51
CA PRO A 387 31.91 10.93 22.03
C PRO A 387 32.17 9.80 21.04
N GLY A 388 33.42 9.33 21.03
CA GLY A 388 33.86 8.15 20.31
C GLY A 388 34.78 8.40 19.11
N TYR A 389 35.06 7.32 18.37
CA TYR A 389 35.99 7.30 17.25
C TYR A 389 35.35 7.73 15.93
N LYS A 390 36.15 8.29 15.03
CA LYS A 390 35.72 8.76 13.71
C LYS A 390 35.24 7.60 12.83
N VAL A 391 34.13 7.84 12.13
CA VAL A 391 33.56 6.93 11.12
C VAL A 391 33.90 7.48 9.74
N LEU A 392 34.26 6.60 8.82
CA LEU A 392 34.65 6.92 7.44
C LEU A 392 33.86 6.05 6.47
N ARG A 393 33.33 6.64 5.40
CA ARG A 393 32.68 5.86 4.32
C ARG A 393 33.76 5.20 3.46
N TYR A 394 33.47 4.04 2.90
CA TYR A 394 34.45 3.31 2.07
C TYR A 394 34.99 4.17 0.91
N LYS A 395 34.11 4.82 0.13
CA LYS A 395 34.51 5.75 -0.93
C LYS A 395 35.42 6.89 -0.46
N GLU A 396 35.21 7.43 0.73
CA GLU A 396 36.07 8.48 1.30
C GLU A 396 37.45 7.95 1.69
N ILE A 397 37.52 6.69 2.14
CA ILE A 397 38.79 6.01 2.40
C ILE A 397 39.57 5.86 1.10
N LEU A 398 38.92 5.46 -0.01
CA LEU A 398 39.59 5.35 -1.31
C LEU A 398 40.09 6.73 -1.81
N ASP A 399 39.26 7.77 -1.66
CA ASP A 399 39.62 9.13 -2.05
C ASP A 399 40.86 9.65 -1.29
N GLU A 400 40.94 9.36 0.01
CA GLU A 400 42.03 9.84 0.88
C GLU A 400 43.29 8.95 0.81
N TYR A 401 43.13 7.65 0.56
CA TYR A 401 44.18 6.65 0.60
C TYR A 401 44.21 5.81 -0.69
N PRO A 402 45.00 6.21 -1.71
CA PRO A 402 45.03 5.53 -3.01
C PRO A 402 45.48 4.06 -2.97
N ASP A 403 46.25 3.67 -1.96
CA ASP A 403 46.72 2.28 -1.76
C ASP A 403 45.75 1.46 -0.87
N ALA A 404 44.54 1.97 -0.59
CA ALA A 404 43.57 1.32 0.30
C ALA A 404 43.13 -0.07 -0.18
N LEU A 405 43.00 -0.26 -1.49
CA LEU A 405 42.61 -1.54 -2.08
C LEU A 405 43.65 -2.65 -1.80
N ASP A 406 44.93 -2.26 -1.69
CA ASP A 406 46.04 -3.17 -1.40
C ASP A 406 46.33 -3.30 0.12
N ALA A 407 45.49 -2.70 0.98
CA ALA A 407 45.71 -2.70 2.42
C ALA A 407 45.59 -4.11 3.02
N GLU A 408 46.69 -4.63 3.55
CA GLU A 408 46.72 -5.94 4.20
C GLU A 408 45.70 -5.99 5.36
N ASN A 409 44.84 -7.01 5.36
CA ASN A 409 43.75 -7.19 6.34
C ASN A 409 42.77 -6.01 6.41
N ALA A 410 42.62 -5.23 5.33
CA ALA A 410 41.79 -4.02 5.28
C ALA A 410 42.09 -3.05 6.45
N ASN A 411 43.38 -2.83 6.71
CA ASN A 411 43.85 -1.94 7.76
C ASN A 411 44.88 -0.94 7.23
N ILE A 412 44.58 0.36 7.34
CA ILE A 412 45.50 1.45 7.01
C ILE A 412 46.12 1.99 8.29
N LYS A 413 47.44 1.86 8.41
CA LYS A 413 48.24 2.44 9.51
C LYS A 413 49.21 3.46 8.98
N VAL A 414 49.04 4.71 9.42
CA VAL A 414 49.96 5.80 9.12
C VAL A 414 50.77 6.13 10.36
N GLU A 415 52.07 5.88 10.33
CA GLU A 415 53.00 6.18 11.43
C GLU A 415 52.91 7.66 11.84
N GLY A 416 52.80 7.92 13.15
CA GLY A 416 52.76 9.29 13.66
C GLY A 416 52.38 9.38 15.14
N LYS A 417 52.89 10.39 15.84
CA LYS A 417 52.57 10.60 17.26
C LYS A 417 51.39 11.56 17.37
N THR A 418 50.22 11.04 17.69
CA THR A 418 48.98 11.82 17.75
C THR A 418 48.52 11.93 19.20
N PRO A 419 48.09 13.11 19.69
CA PRO A 419 47.38 13.17 20.97
C PRO A 419 46.18 12.22 20.95
N ARG A 420 45.98 11.47 22.02
CA ARG A 420 44.80 10.58 22.12
C ARG A 420 43.52 11.43 22.03
N PRO A 421 42.47 10.95 21.32
CA PRO A 421 41.22 11.68 21.17
C PRO A 421 40.56 11.94 22.53
N GLU A 422 39.87 13.07 22.66
CA GLU A 422 39.08 13.35 23.86
C GLU A 422 37.79 12.52 23.83
N LEU A 423 37.71 11.50 24.69
CA LEU A 423 36.54 10.61 24.84
C LEU A 423 35.82 10.88 26.18
N LYS A 424 34.56 10.42 26.32
CA LYS A 424 33.74 10.67 27.52
C LYS A 424 34.34 10.08 28.81
N ASP A 425 34.97 8.92 28.70
CA ASP A 425 35.76 8.34 29.78
C ASP A 425 37.24 8.77 29.61
N PRO A 426 37.90 9.27 30.66
CA PRO A 426 39.26 9.80 30.54
C PRO A 426 40.25 8.68 30.17
N LEU A 427 40.84 8.80 28.99
CA LEU A 427 41.94 7.95 28.54
C LEU A 427 43.22 8.22 29.36
N PRO A 428 44.12 7.24 29.51
CA PRO A 428 45.44 7.47 30.07
C PRO A 428 46.15 8.60 29.28
N PRO A 429 46.80 9.56 29.96
CA PRO A 429 47.52 10.61 29.26
C PRO A 429 48.66 10.02 28.43
N GLY A 430 48.77 10.41 27.16
CA GLY A 430 49.83 9.93 26.28
C GLY A 430 49.58 10.22 24.81
N GLU A 431 50.53 9.79 23.98
CA GLU A 431 50.42 9.78 22.53
C GLU A 431 49.85 8.43 22.06
N TYR A 432 49.06 8.46 21.01
CA TYR A 432 48.72 7.34 20.16
C TYR A 432 49.85 7.12 19.14
N PRO A 433 50.26 5.86 18.85
CA PRO A 433 51.43 5.57 18.02
C PRO A 433 51.23 5.83 16.52
N TYR A 434 49.99 6.08 16.09
CA TYR A 434 49.66 6.34 14.70
C TYR A 434 48.99 7.70 14.50
N ARG A 435 49.17 8.26 13.30
CA ARG A 435 48.38 9.38 12.78
C ARG A 435 46.98 8.94 12.37
N HIS A 436 46.88 7.77 11.74
CA HIS A 436 45.63 7.13 11.33
C HIS A 436 45.75 5.63 11.59
N ASN A 437 44.70 5.02 12.13
CA ASN A 437 44.58 3.57 12.30
C ASN A 437 43.15 3.17 11.92
N ILE A 438 42.98 2.88 10.63
CA ILE A 438 41.67 2.71 10.00
C ILE A 438 41.44 1.23 9.74
N TYR A 439 40.36 0.67 10.29
CA TYR A 439 39.88 -0.67 9.95
C TYR A 439 38.59 -0.55 9.13
N PHE A 440 38.51 -1.28 8.02
CA PHE A 440 37.41 -1.22 7.04
C PHE A 440 37.31 -2.56 6.29
N GLU A 441 36.65 -2.58 5.12
CA GLU A 441 36.61 -3.72 4.20
C GLU A 441 37.17 -3.36 2.82
N THR A 442 37.74 -4.34 2.13
CA THR A 442 38.15 -4.27 0.72
C THR A 442 37.33 -5.29 -0.08
N PRO A 443 37.31 -5.19 -1.43
CA PRO A 443 36.72 -6.22 -2.28
C PRO A 443 37.23 -7.63 -1.95
N ASP A 444 38.55 -7.80 -1.76
CA ASP A 444 39.17 -9.09 -1.47
C ASP A 444 38.76 -9.65 -0.09
N THR A 445 38.76 -8.82 0.96
CA THR A 445 38.35 -9.27 2.29
C THR A 445 36.86 -9.61 2.34
N ALA A 446 36.02 -8.83 1.64
CA ALA A 446 34.59 -9.08 1.54
C ALA A 446 34.28 -10.37 0.76
N VAL A 447 34.94 -10.60 -0.38
CA VAL A 447 34.80 -11.83 -1.17
C VAL A 447 35.27 -13.04 -0.37
N THR A 448 36.40 -12.94 0.35
CA THR A 448 36.89 -14.03 1.22
C THR A 448 35.86 -14.41 2.28
N LYS A 449 35.15 -13.42 2.86
CA LYS A 449 34.04 -13.69 3.78
C LYS A 449 32.87 -14.38 3.11
N LEU A 450 32.49 -13.92 1.92
CA LEU A 450 31.39 -14.52 1.16
C LEU A 450 31.69 -15.97 0.78
N GLU A 451 32.90 -16.28 0.33
CA GLU A 451 33.33 -17.65 0.03
C GLU A 451 33.24 -18.53 1.27
N PHE A 452 33.77 -18.07 2.40
CA PHE A 452 33.60 -18.76 3.67
C PHE A 452 32.13 -19.00 4.01
N LEU A 453 31.27 -17.99 3.91
CA LEU A 453 29.84 -18.11 4.21
C LEU A 453 29.14 -19.11 3.29
N LYS A 454 29.49 -19.13 2.01
CA LYS A 454 28.96 -20.10 1.04
C LYS A 454 29.39 -21.52 1.36
N ASP A 455 30.68 -21.72 1.62
CA ASP A 455 31.26 -23.02 1.95
C ASP A 455 30.55 -23.62 3.17
N VAL A 456 30.28 -22.80 4.18
CA VAL A 456 29.68 -23.30 5.43
C VAL A 456 28.17 -23.46 5.33
N GLY A 457 27.51 -22.95 4.29
CA GLY A 457 26.08 -23.10 4.02
C GLY A 457 25.20 -21.94 4.50
N ALA A 458 25.76 -20.75 4.73
CA ALA A 458 25.00 -19.53 4.97
C ALA A 458 24.40 -19.00 3.65
N GLN A 459 23.25 -18.31 3.72
CA GLN A 459 22.51 -17.86 2.54
C GLN A 459 23.18 -16.72 1.78
N GLY A 460 24.06 -15.93 2.41
CA GLY A 460 24.72 -14.80 1.76
C GLY A 460 25.18 -13.71 2.73
N VAL A 461 25.14 -12.46 2.26
CA VAL A 461 25.62 -11.28 2.99
C VAL A 461 24.57 -10.18 3.08
N ILE A 462 24.60 -9.44 4.19
CA ILE A 462 23.81 -8.22 4.42
C ILE A 462 24.75 -7.03 4.59
N ILE A 463 24.49 -5.92 3.90
CA ILE A 463 25.47 -4.84 3.68
C ILE A 463 24.96 -3.52 4.25
N TRP A 464 25.79 -2.88 5.05
CA TRP A 464 25.56 -1.52 5.57
C TRP A 464 26.67 -0.58 5.08
N GLU A 465 26.42 0.44 4.27
CA GLU A 465 25.19 0.73 3.51
C GLU A 465 25.54 1.08 2.07
N LEU A 466 24.57 0.94 1.15
CA LEU A 466 24.76 1.06 -0.30
C LEU A 466 25.45 2.37 -0.72
N SER A 467 25.14 3.48 -0.06
CA SER A 467 25.62 4.81 -0.44
C SER A 467 27.10 5.06 -0.19
N ASN A 468 27.75 4.18 0.57
CA ASN A 468 29.15 4.33 0.93
C ASN A 468 30.11 3.66 -0.06
N ASP A 469 29.60 2.81 -0.95
CA ASP A 469 30.44 2.04 -1.87
C ASP A 469 31.06 2.93 -2.96
N ALA A 470 32.10 2.40 -3.60
CA ALA A 470 32.67 2.95 -4.82
C ALA A 470 32.03 2.28 -6.04
N TRP A 471 31.72 3.06 -7.07
CA TRP A 471 31.08 2.58 -8.30
C TRP A 471 31.99 2.78 -9.53
N GLU A 472 33.29 2.98 -9.30
CA GLU A 472 34.31 2.92 -10.34
C GLU A 472 34.69 1.46 -10.60
N ASP A 473 34.94 1.11 -11.86
CA ASP A 473 35.19 -0.26 -12.31
C ASP A 473 36.28 -0.96 -11.48
N GLY A 474 35.88 -1.96 -10.69
CA GLY A 474 36.79 -2.84 -9.93
C GLY A 474 37.06 -2.42 -8.49
N ASP A 475 36.60 -1.26 -8.05
CA ASP A 475 36.87 -0.73 -6.70
C ASP A 475 35.74 -1.03 -5.71
N GLY A 476 34.54 -1.38 -6.21
CA GLY A 476 33.34 -1.58 -5.42
C GLY A 476 33.29 -2.91 -4.66
N ILE A 477 32.95 -2.85 -3.37
CA ILE A 477 32.79 -4.03 -2.52
C ILE A 477 31.56 -4.85 -2.94
N ILE A 478 30.45 -4.18 -3.22
CA ILE A 478 29.16 -4.82 -3.54
C ILE A 478 29.24 -5.53 -4.89
N GLU A 479 29.86 -4.90 -5.88
CA GLU A 479 30.13 -5.51 -7.19
C GLU A 479 30.96 -6.79 -7.04
N ALA A 480 32.07 -6.73 -6.30
CA ALA A 480 32.94 -7.88 -6.08
C ALA A 480 32.21 -9.04 -5.40
N LEU A 481 31.41 -8.74 -4.35
CA LEU A 481 30.55 -9.71 -3.69
C LEU A 481 29.56 -10.35 -4.66
N TYR A 482 28.88 -9.56 -5.49
CA TYR A 482 27.92 -10.09 -6.47
C TYR A 482 28.59 -11.01 -7.49
N ARG A 483 29.75 -10.62 -8.02
CA ARG A 483 30.49 -11.45 -8.99
C ARG A 483 30.95 -12.78 -8.38
N ALA A 484 31.29 -12.81 -7.09
CA ALA A 484 31.64 -14.04 -6.36
C ALA A 484 30.43 -14.85 -5.83
N SER A 485 29.23 -14.26 -5.86
CA SER A 485 28.02 -14.86 -5.28
C SER A 485 27.53 -16.12 -5.98
N GLY A 486 27.90 -16.33 -7.25
CA GLY A 486 27.38 -17.39 -8.11
C GLY A 486 26.07 -17.02 -8.82
N ASN A 487 25.54 -15.81 -8.60
CA ASN A 487 24.46 -15.27 -9.43
C ASN A 487 24.99 -14.89 -10.82
N PRO A 488 24.18 -15.07 -11.88
CA PRO A 488 24.53 -14.53 -13.18
C PRO A 488 24.54 -13.01 -13.11
N VAL A 489 25.52 -12.37 -13.75
CA VAL A 489 25.42 -10.93 -14.03
C VAL A 489 24.22 -10.75 -14.95
N VAL A 490 23.22 -10.01 -14.47
CA VAL A 490 21.99 -9.76 -15.21
C VAL A 490 22.28 -8.64 -16.20
N GLU A 491 22.20 -8.94 -17.50
CA GLU A 491 22.18 -7.87 -18.50
C GLU A 491 20.82 -7.17 -18.43
N PRO A 492 20.77 -5.82 -18.39
CA PRO A 492 19.53 -5.07 -18.33
C PRO A 492 18.59 -5.49 -19.48
N GLN A 493 17.30 -5.65 -19.18
CA GLN A 493 16.28 -5.99 -20.16
C GLN A 493 15.43 -4.74 -20.47
N PRO A 494 15.00 -4.53 -21.74
CA PRO A 494 14.13 -3.42 -22.08
C PRO A 494 12.76 -3.62 -21.43
N ILE A 495 12.16 -2.53 -20.92
CA ILE A 495 10.77 -2.55 -20.43
C ILE A 495 9.84 -2.66 -21.64
N GLU A 496 9.19 -3.82 -21.80
CA GLU A 496 8.30 -4.14 -22.93
C GLU A 496 6.81 -3.93 -22.62
N ASP A 497 6.45 -3.64 -21.38
CA ASP A 497 5.06 -3.37 -21.00
C ASP A 497 4.65 -1.94 -21.39
N PRO A 498 3.55 -1.74 -22.15
CA PRO A 498 3.11 -0.41 -22.58
C PRO A 498 2.81 0.50 -21.37
N PRO A 499 3.06 1.81 -21.48
CA PRO A 499 2.90 2.72 -20.35
C PRO A 499 1.42 2.92 -20.07
N VAL A 500 1.06 2.99 -18.79
CA VAL A 500 -0.32 3.26 -18.35
C VAL A 500 -0.57 4.77 -18.52
N PRO A 501 -1.40 5.21 -19.48
CA PRO A 501 -1.61 6.64 -19.69
C PRO A 501 -2.38 7.23 -18.50
N VAL A 502 -1.79 8.20 -17.81
CA VAL A 502 -2.47 9.01 -16.80
C VAL A 502 -3.11 10.26 -17.41
N ALA A 503 -4.16 10.76 -16.77
CA ALA A 503 -4.87 11.97 -17.19
C ALA A 503 -3.93 13.19 -17.21
N ASN A 504 -4.06 14.03 -18.24
CA ASN A 504 -3.23 15.22 -18.51
C ASN A 504 -1.78 14.89 -18.95
N SER A 505 -1.56 13.94 -19.85
CA SER A 505 -0.24 13.72 -20.43
C SER A 505 0.16 14.87 -21.38
N TYR A 506 1.33 15.44 -21.14
CA TYR A 506 1.90 16.56 -21.88
C TYR A 506 2.92 16.07 -22.92
N LEU A 507 3.21 16.88 -23.93
CA LEU A 507 4.12 16.47 -25.00
C LEU A 507 5.58 16.62 -24.54
N TRP A 508 6.32 15.52 -24.49
CA TRP A 508 7.78 15.52 -24.51
C TRP A 508 8.26 15.85 -25.94
N ASP A 509 9.01 16.94 -26.10
CA ASP A 509 9.54 17.37 -27.42
C ASP A 509 10.95 18.00 -27.31
N SER A 510 11.76 17.86 -28.36
CA SER A 510 13.10 18.44 -28.49
C SER A 510 13.02 19.79 -29.22
N MET A 511 12.87 20.88 -28.45
CA MET A 511 12.80 22.24 -29.01
C MET A 511 13.86 23.13 -28.36
N GLY A 512 14.60 23.89 -29.18
CA GLY A 512 15.61 24.84 -28.71
C GLY A 512 15.01 26.09 -28.03
N PHE A 513 15.87 26.93 -27.46
CA PHE A 513 15.57 28.13 -26.64
C PHE A 513 14.50 29.11 -27.21
N LEU A 514 14.22 29.09 -28.53
CA LEU A 514 13.25 29.98 -29.19
C LEU A 514 11.98 29.28 -29.69
N GLY A 515 11.71 28.04 -29.27
CA GLY A 515 10.54 27.28 -29.73
C GLY A 515 10.64 26.82 -31.18
N HIS A 516 11.86 26.59 -31.68
CA HIS A 516 12.13 25.95 -32.97
C HIS A 516 13.02 24.73 -32.71
N ALA A 517 12.69 23.61 -33.37
CA ALA A 517 13.42 22.36 -33.24
C ALA A 517 14.86 22.58 -33.72
N ALA A 518 15.84 22.24 -32.87
CA ALA A 518 17.26 22.34 -33.23
C ALA A 518 17.77 21.06 -33.91
N GLY A 519 16.99 19.96 -33.89
CA GLY A 519 17.36 18.66 -34.46
C GLY A 519 16.15 17.82 -34.92
N PRO A 520 16.38 16.68 -35.60
CA PRO A 520 15.34 15.86 -36.23
C PRO A 520 14.61 14.88 -35.28
N LEU A 521 14.92 14.86 -33.98
CA LEU A 521 14.49 13.84 -33.02
C LEU A 521 13.38 14.36 -32.08
N GLN A 522 12.48 13.51 -31.59
CA GLN A 522 11.52 13.88 -30.54
C GLN A 522 12.19 13.97 -29.15
N PHE A 523 13.19 13.11 -28.92
CA PHE A 523 14.07 13.13 -27.75
C PHE A 523 15.51 13.42 -28.22
N GLN A 524 16.18 14.34 -27.54
CA GLN A 524 17.60 14.61 -27.77
C GLN A 524 18.40 13.38 -27.31
N ASP A 525 19.16 12.77 -28.22
CA ASP A 525 20.18 11.76 -27.87
C ASP A 525 21.34 12.48 -27.17
N ASP A 526 21.53 12.21 -25.89
CA ASP A 526 22.58 12.78 -25.04
C ASP A 526 23.83 11.88 -25.00
N GLY A 527 23.78 10.72 -25.64
CA GLY A 527 24.89 9.78 -25.80
C GLY A 527 24.86 8.60 -24.82
N GLU A 528 25.79 7.68 -25.07
CA GLU A 528 26.04 6.51 -24.21
C GLU A 528 26.54 6.98 -22.84
N GLN A 529 25.97 6.35 -21.81
CA GLN A 529 26.39 6.48 -20.42
C GLN A 529 27.32 5.32 -20.08
N ASP A 530 28.12 5.48 -19.03
CA ASP A 530 29.10 4.46 -18.59
C ASP A 530 28.43 3.15 -18.11
N ASN A 531 27.10 3.14 -17.93
CA ASN A 531 26.28 2.01 -17.49
C ASN A 531 25.75 1.12 -18.65
N GLY A 532 26.18 1.34 -19.89
CA GLY A 532 25.68 0.61 -21.06
C GLY A 532 24.28 1.02 -21.53
N MET A 533 23.69 2.03 -20.90
CA MET A 533 22.46 2.68 -21.34
C MET A 533 22.81 3.91 -22.18
N ARG A 534 21.89 4.32 -23.05
CA ARG A 534 21.96 5.57 -23.79
C ARG A 534 20.96 6.55 -23.22
N GLN A 535 21.43 7.74 -22.89
CA GLN A 535 20.58 8.78 -22.33
C GLN A 535 19.87 9.53 -23.46
N PHE A 536 18.57 9.73 -23.27
CA PHE A 536 17.75 10.62 -24.08
C PHE A 536 17.11 11.68 -23.20
N SER A 537 16.93 12.90 -23.69
CA SER A 537 16.19 13.93 -22.94
C SER A 537 15.19 14.69 -23.78
N ALA A 538 14.10 15.14 -23.15
CA ALA A 538 13.09 15.96 -23.79
C ALA A 538 12.53 16.98 -22.81
N ARG A 539 12.03 18.10 -23.34
CA ARG A 539 11.37 19.13 -22.55
C ARG A 539 9.87 18.89 -22.52
N LEU A 540 9.25 19.11 -21.35
CA LEU A 540 7.80 19.07 -21.22
C LEU A 540 7.16 20.41 -21.60
N TRP A 541 6.12 20.37 -22.42
CA TRP A 541 5.42 21.56 -22.93
C TRP A 541 3.94 21.64 -22.51
N ASN A 542 3.36 22.84 -22.60
CA ASN A 542 1.94 23.11 -22.39
C ASN A 542 1.40 22.80 -20.97
N ILE A 543 2.27 22.90 -19.96
CA ILE A 543 1.87 22.81 -18.54
C ILE A 543 0.98 24.02 -18.20
N PRO A 544 -0.20 23.84 -17.59
CA PRO A 544 -1.07 24.93 -17.13
C PRO A 544 -0.37 25.82 -16.10
N ASP A 545 -0.68 27.12 -16.10
CA ASP A 545 -0.06 28.11 -15.20
C ASP A 545 -0.31 27.83 -13.70
N ASP A 546 -1.34 27.03 -13.37
CA ASP A 546 -1.75 26.64 -12.02
C ASP A 546 -1.35 25.21 -11.62
N ALA A 547 -0.71 24.45 -12.51
CA ALA A 547 -0.27 23.07 -12.24
C ALA A 547 1.13 23.01 -11.63
N ASP A 548 1.36 22.07 -10.71
CA ASP A 548 2.71 21.76 -10.24
C ASP A 548 3.52 21.04 -11.33
N TRP A 549 4.30 21.82 -12.07
CA TRP A 549 5.25 21.40 -13.09
C TRP A 549 6.11 20.16 -12.75
N LYS A 550 6.53 19.98 -11.48
CA LYS A 550 7.31 18.78 -11.08
C LYS A 550 6.45 17.54 -11.00
N SER A 551 5.32 17.61 -10.30
CA SER A 551 4.34 16.51 -10.24
C SER A 551 3.85 16.12 -11.63
N VAL A 552 3.62 17.10 -12.49
CA VAL A 552 3.23 16.88 -13.89
C VAL A 552 4.31 16.11 -14.67
N ALA A 553 5.58 16.49 -14.54
CA ALA A 553 6.68 15.81 -15.23
C ALA A 553 6.94 14.40 -14.66
N GLN A 554 6.78 14.20 -13.35
CA GLN A 554 6.94 12.90 -12.68
C GLN A 554 5.91 11.86 -13.10
N ASN A 555 4.81 12.28 -13.69
CA ASN A 555 3.73 11.40 -14.10
C ASN A 555 3.52 11.43 -15.62
N CYS A 556 4.47 11.98 -16.40
CA CYS A 556 4.30 12.06 -17.85
C CYS A 556 5.01 10.89 -18.54
N PRO A 557 4.28 9.92 -19.11
CA PRO A 557 4.88 8.78 -19.77
C PRO A 557 5.63 9.18 -21.04
N ALA A 558 6.54 8.31 -21.47
CA ALA A 558 7.29 8.45 -22.71
C ALA A 558 7.51 7.09 -23.37
N VAL A 559 7.74 7.13 -24.68
CA VAL A 559 8.19 5.99 -25.47
C VAL A 559 9.45 6.42 -26.17
N VAL A 560 10.58 5.78 -25.84
CA VAL A 560 11.91 6.12 -26.39
C VAL A 560 12.57 4.85 -26.90
N LYS A 561 12.91 4.79 -28.20
CA LYS A 561 13.39 3.58 -28.90
C LYS A 561 12.60 2.30 -28.54
N ARG A 562 11.27 2.38 -28.55
CA ARG A 562 10.34 1.26 -28.27
C ARG A 562 10.38 0.75 -26.81
N GLN A 563 11.12 1.40 -25.92
CA GLN A 563 11.07 1.18 -24.48
C GLN A 563 10.08 2.15 -23.85
N TYR A 564 9.34 1.63 -22.86
CA TYR A 564 8.24 2.34 -22.24
C TYR A 564 8.64 2.90 -20.89
N PHE A 565 8.27 4.16 -20.67
CA PHE A 565 8.54 4.89 -19.44
C PHE A 565 7.22 5.43 -18.92
N ASN A 566 6.81 5.04 -17.71
CA ASN A 566 5.65 5.66 -17.06
C ASN A 566 5.96 7.07 -16.53
N ARG A 567 7.26 7.40 -16.43
CA ARG A 567 7.82 8.71 -16.06
C ARG A 567 9.29 8.80 -16.50
N PRO A 568 9.88 10.01 -16.58
CA PRO A 568 11.32 10.15 -16.84
C PRO A 568 12.18 9.45 -15.81
N THR A 569 13.33 8.92 -16.24
CA THR A 569 14.39 8.42 -15.35
C THR A 569 14.84 9.48 -14.37
N ARG A 570 14.90 10.74 -14.82
CA ARG A 570 15.21 11.89 -13.97
C ARG A 570 14.58 13.15 -14.53
N ILE A 571 14.31 14.10 -13.65
CA ILE A 571 13.80 15.43 -14.01
C ILE A 571 14.86 16.46 -13.66
N VAL A 572 15.35 17.17 -14.69
CA VAL A 572 16.44 18.14 -14.56
C VAL A 572 15.92 19.54 -14.87
N ASP A 573 16.10 20.46 -13.93
CA ASP A 573 15.87 21.89 -14.16
C ASP A 573 17.09 22.50 -14.86
N LYS A 574 16.97 22.76 -16.16
CA LYS A 574 18.03 23.40 -16.97
C LYS A 574 17.90 24.95 -16.96
N GLY A 575 17.27 25.51 -15.93
CA GLY A 575 17.16 26.94 -15.69
C GLY A 575 16.31 27.66 -16.74
N ALA A 576 16.91 28.57 -17.51
CA ALA A 576 16.20 29.28 -18.58
C ALA A 576 15.68 28.36 -19.70
N LEU A 577 16.13 27.11 -19.75
CA LEU A 577 15.70 26.08 -20.68
C LEU A 577 14.53 25.22 -20.17
N GLY A 578 14.04 25.45 -18.95
CA GLY A 578 12.90 24.73 -18.34
C GLY A 578 13.27 23.35 -17.76
N LEU A 579 12.25 22.60 -17.32
CA LEU A 579 12.39 21.19 -16.90
C LEU A 579 12.52 20.25 -18.09
N TRP A 580 13.43 19.31 -17.95
CA TRP A 580 13.66 18.22 -18.88
C TRP A 580 13.42 16.89 -18.17
N GLY A 581 12.77 15.96 -18.86
CA GLY A 581 12.83 14.55 -18.53
C GLY A 581 14.05 13.96 -19.22
N GLU A 582 14.84 13.18 -18.50
CA GLU A 582 15.89 12.34 -19.08
C GLU A 582 15.50 10.88 -18.88
N PHE A 583 15.81 10.05 -19.87
CA PHE A 583 15.37 8.67 -20.04
C PHE A 583 16.60 7.83 -20.35
N ASP A 584 16.90 6.86 -19.49
CA ASP A 584 17.97 5.90 -19.74
C ASP A 584 17.38 4.72 -20.51
N VAL A 585 17.80 4.59 -21.76
CA VAL A 585 17.28 3.61 -22.72
C VAL A 585 18.35 2.56 -22.94
N LEU A 586 17.97 1.29 -22.85
CA LEU A 586 18.87 0.19 -23.19
C LEU A 586 19.22 0.26 -24.69
N ASP A 587 20.50 0.36 -25.01
CA ASP A 587 20.98 0.48 -26.41
C ASP A 587 21.90 -0.70 -26.74
N ASN A 588 21.33 -1.83 -27.17
CA ASN A 588 22.06 -3.04 -27.55
C ASN A 588 21.54 -3.65 -28.87
N ASP A 589 22.26 -4.64 -29.39
CA ASP A 589 21.94 -5.29 -30.68
C ASP A 589 20.56 -5.97 -30.72
N ASP A 590 19.96 -6.26 -29.55
CA ASP A 590 18.65 -6.91 -29.43
C ASP A 590 17.48 -5.91 -29.47
N VAL A 591 17.75 -4.60 -29.33
CA VAL A 591 16.75 -3.53 -29.44
C VAL A 591 16.85 -2.88 -30.83
N PRO A 592 15.85 -3.05 -31.71
CA PRO A 592 15.87 -2.42 -33.02
C PRO A 592 15.97 -0.89 -32.92
N ASP A 593 16.84 -0.30 -33.73
CA ASP A 593 17.16 1.13 -33.74
C ASP A 593 16.00 2.05 -34.16
N TRP A 594 14.83 1.50 -34.48
CA TRP A 594 13.71 2.25 -35.06
C TRP A 594 13.00 3.10 -34.01
N PHE A 595 12.83 4.38 -34.33
CA PHE A 595 12.08 5.31 -33.48
C PHE A 595 11.48 6.47 -34.30
N TRP A 596 10.43 7.08 -33.76
CA TRP A 596 9.81 8.28 -34.34
C TRP A 596 10.65 9.53 -34.04
N GLY A 597 10.93 10.31 -35.07
CA GLY A 597 11.59 11.61 -34.95
C GLY A 597 10.66 12.72 -34.50
N HIS A 598 11.04 13.96 -34.79
CA HIS A 598 10.21 15.13 -34.46
C HIS A 598 8.79 15.01 -35.01
N VAL A 599 7.82 15.36 -34.15
CA VAL A 599 6.39 15.24 -34.44
C VAL A 599 5.86 16.57 -34.98
N GLU A 600 5.42 16.57 -36.23
CA GLU A 600 4.91 17.75 -36.93
C GLU A 600 3.38 17.73 -37.00
N LYS A 601 2.71 18.78 -36.50
CA LYS A 601 1.28 18.97 -36.75
C LYS A 601 1.02 19.24 -38.25
N LYS A 602 -0.03 18.64 -38.80
CA LYS A 602 -0.49 18.83 -40.19
C LYS A 602 -1.86 19.52 -40.24
N ASP A 603 -2.11 20.23 -41.34
CA ASP A 603 -3.33 21.01 -41.57
C ASP A 603 -4.45 20.21 -42.26
N ASP A 604 -4.23 18.92 -42.55
CA ASP A 604 -5.10 18.03 -43.32
C ASP A 604 -5.70 16.88 -42.50
N GLY A 605 -5.84 17.09 -41.18
CA GLY A 605 -6.46 16.11 -40.29
C GLY A 605 -7.95 15.87 -40.60
N PRO A 606 -8.46 14.64 -40.38
CA PRO A 606 -9.90 14.36 -40.41
C PRO A 606 -10.68 15.26 -39.45
N ASP A 607 -11.95 15.55 -39.75
CA ASP A 607 -12.80 16.32 -38.84
C ASP A 607 -12.85 15.66 -37.44
N GLY A 608 -12.46 16.40 -36.40
CA GLY A 608 -12.39 15.89 -35.03
C GLY A 608 -11.03 15.31 -34.62
N TYR A 609 -10.02 15.42 -35.47
CA TYR A 609 -8.66 14.95 -35.21
C TYR A 609 -7.61 15.97 -35.67
N THR A 610 -6.63 16.26 -34.82
CA THR A 610 -5.37 16.88 -35.24
C THR A 610 -4.46 15.78 -35.77
N ARG A 611 -4.17 15.81 -37.07
CA ARG A 611 -3.15 14.93 -37.65
C ARG A 611 -1.74 15.41 -37.30
N TYR A 612 -0.93 14.49 -36.81
CA TYR A 612 0.51 14.66 -36.64
C TYR A 612 1.26 13.72 -37.59
N ALA A 613 2.48 14.08 -37.97
CA ALA A 613 3.35 13.24 -38.76
C ALA A 613 4.74 13.18 -38.12
N SER A 614 5.33 11.99 -38.08
CA SER A 614 6.72 11.82 -37.66
C SER A 614 7.46 10.91 -38.63
N ARG A 615 8.74 11.22 -38.86
CA ARG A 615 9.61 10.40 -39.70
C ARG A 615 10.16 9.23 -38.88
N LEU A 616 10.14 8.03 -39.46
CA LEU A 616 10.82 6.88 -38.88
C LEU A 616 12.34 6.99 -39.13
N TRP A 617 13.12 6.86 -38.06
CA TRP A 617 14.57 6.85 -38.08
C TRP A 617 15.12 5.49 -37.66
N GLY A 618 16.44 5.30 -37.74
CA GLY A 618 17.11 4.05 -37.34
C GLY A 618 17.01 2.90 -38.36
N LEU A 619 16.41 3.13 -39.52
CA LEU A 619 16.26 2.11 -40.56
C LEU A 619 17.61 1.77 -41.23
N SER A 620 17.93 0.49 -41.30
CA SER A 620 19.00 -0.08 -42.10
C SER A 620 18.54 -0.39 -43.53
N MET A 621 19.50 -0.64 -44.45
CA MET A 621 19.16 -1.06 -45.81
C MET A 621 18.57 -2.47 -45.90
N SER A 622 18.68 -3.28 -44.83
CA SER A 622 18.13 -4.64 -44.77
C SER A 622 16.75 -4.73 -44.14
N ASP A 623 16.27 -3.65 -43.52
CA ASP A 623 15.00 -3.67 -42.78
C ASP A 623 13.81 -3.64 -43.75
N ASP A 624 12.73 -4.31 -43.38
CA ASP A 624 11.43 -4.06 -44.02
C ASP A 624 10.86 -2.77 -43.42
N TRP A 625 11.03 -1.66 -44.13
CA TRP A 625 10.71 -0.33 -43.62
C TRP A 625 9.23 -0.16 -43.28
N GLN A 626 8.31 -0.88 -43.94
CA GLN A 626 6.88 -0.81 -43.62
C GLN A 626 6.56 -1.59 -42.35
N GLU A 627 7.15 -2.77 -42.20
CA GLU A 627 6.99 -3.58 -40.99
C GLU A 627 7.64 -2.89 -39.79
N ALA A 628 8.79 -2.24 -39.99
CA ALA A 628 9.46 -1.43 -38.98
C ALA A 628 8.56 -0.30 -38.44
N ALA A 629 7.86 0.42 -39.33
CA ALA A 629 6.92 1.44 -38.91
C ALA A 629 5.74 0.90 -38.12
N LYS A 630 5.20 -0.27 -38.47
CA LYS A 630 4.11 -0.90 -37.73
C LYS A 630 4.53 -1.37 -36.34
N GLN A 631 5.81 -1.72 -36.17
CA GLN A 631 6.34 -2.21 -34.91
C GLN A 631 6.93 -1.10 -34.03
N THR A 632 6.82 0.17 -34.45
CA THR A 632 7.34 1.31 -33.70
C THR A 632 6.18 2.06 -33.04
N PRO A 633 5.96 1.89 -31.73
CA PRO A 633 4.91 2.60 -31.01
C PRO A 633 5.22 4.09 -30.87
N ALA A 634 4.18 4.90 -30.67
CA ALA A 634 4.28 6.33 -30.43
C ALA A 634 3.36 6.79 -29.29
N LEU A 635 3.79 7.80 -28.54
CA LEU A 635 2.93 8.52 -27.60
C LEU A 635 2.90 10.00 -28.02
N ILE A 636 1.76 10.46 -28.53
CA ILE A 636 1.61 11.81 -29.10
C ILE A 636 0.44 12.50 -28.42
N ALA A 637 0.72 13.65 -27.80
CA ALA A 637 -0.26 14.45 -27.06
C ALA A 637 -1.12 13.61 -26.08
N GLY A 638 -0.48 12.66 -25.39
CA GLY A 638 -1.13 11.79 -24.41
C GLY A 638 -1.95 10.62 -24.98
N GLN A 639 -1.94 10.43 -26.31
CA GLN A 639 -2.55 9.28 -26.96
C GLN A 639 -1.46 8.30 -27.40
N TYR A 640 -1.61 7.05 -26.97
CA TYR A 640 -0.69 5.97 -27.30
C TYR A 640 -1.13 5.26 -28.58
N PHE A 641 -0.15 4.93 -29.42
CA PHE A 641 -0.32 4.27 -30.71
C PHE A 641 0.63 3.07 -30.76
N ASP A 642 0.10 1.85 -30.87
CA ASP A 642 0.93 0.67 -31.15
C ASP A 642 1.56 0.72 -32.55
N GLU A 643 0.86 1.33 -33.51
CA GLU A 643 1.32 1.59 -34.87
C GLU A 643 0.72 2.92 -35.41
N PRO A 644 1.31 3.54 -36.44
CA PRO A 644 0.76 4.74 -37.07
C PRO A 644 -0.63 4.50 -37.68
N THR A 645 -1.49 5.53 -37.63
CA THR A 645 -2.79 5.52 -38.32
C THR A 645 -2.63 5.27 -39.82
N GLU A 646 -1.64 5.92 -40.43
CA GLU A 646 -1.24 5.69 -41.81
C GLU A 646 0.28 5.74 -41.95
N ILE A 647 0.80 5.01 -42.95
CA ILE A 647 2.22 5.05 -43.30
C ILE A 647 2.36 5.71 -44.67
N GLU A 648 3.16 6.77 -44.74
CA GLU A 648 3.48 7.50 -45.96
C GLU A 648 4.94 7.30 -46.36
N ASP A 649 5.19 6.62 -47.49
CA ASP A 649 6.53 6.48 -48.07
C ASP A 649 6.84 7.66 -49.01
N LYS A 650 7.76 8.54 -48.61
CA LYS A 650 8.20 9.70 -49.39
C LYS A 650 9.45 9.41 -50.24
N GLY A 651 9.81 8.14 -50.42
CA GLY A 651 11.00 7.71 -51.15
C GLY A 651 12.27 8.26 -50.49
N VAL A 652 12.96 9.18 -51.17
CA VAL A 652 14.18 9.83 -50.61
C VAL A 652 13.88 10.61 -49.33
N GLY A 653 12.63 11.02 -49.10
CA GLY A 653 12.18 11.68 -47.88
C GLY A 653 12.03 10.76 -46.67
N GLY A 654 12.22 9.45 -46.84
CA GLY A 654 12.02 8.44 -45.80
C GLY A 654 10.56 8.04 -45.61
N LEU A 655 10.34 7.13 -44.67
CA LEU A 655 9.03 6.60 -44.30
C LEU A 655 8.48 7.39 -43.11
N TRP A 656 7.21 7.78 -43.18
CA TRP A 656 6.54 8.63 -42.19
C TRP A 656 5.32 7.92 -41.62
N GLY A 657 5.15 8.01 -40.32
CA GLY A 657 3.91 7.67 -39.63
C GLY A 657 3.03 8.90 -39.57
N LEU A 658 1.77 8.76 -39.94
CA LEU A 658 0.72 9.74 -39.71
C LEU A 658 -0.13 9.25 -38.53
N PHE A 659 -0.39 10.15 -37.61
CA PHE A 659 -1.08 9.87 -36.35
C PHE A 659 -2.27 10.82 -36.24
N ASP A 660 -3.48 10.30 -36.35
CA ASP A 660 -4.69 11.07 -36.13
C ASP A 660 -4.99 11.12 -34.65
N VAL A 661 -4.58 12.20 -34.01
CA VAL A 661 -4.81 12.44 -32.59
C VAL A 661 -6.13 13.17 -32.44
N SER A 662 -7.04 12.64 -31.63
CA SER A 662 -8.36 13.27 -31.44
C SER A 662 -8.24 14.74 -30.99
N ASP A 663 -9.00 15.63 -31.64
CA ASP A 663 -9.12 17.06 -31.28
C ASP A 663 -10.03 17.28 -30.07
N GLU A 664 -10.88 16.30 -29.78
CA GLU A 664 -11.42 16.20 -28.43
C GLU A 664 -10.19 16.06 -27.54
N LEU A 665 -9.95 17.04 -26.65
CA LEU A 665 -8.95 16.93 -25.61
C LEU A 665 -8.88 15.46 -25.20
N SER A 666 -7.69 14.87 -25.05
CA SER A 666 -7.54 13.70 -24.19
C SER A 666 -7.87 14.05 -22.73
N ARG A 667 -9.01 14.71 -22.48
CA ARG A 667 -10.02 14.13 -21.63
C ARG A 667 -10.23 12.70 -22.15
N ILE A 668 -9.45 11.79 -21.59
CA ILE A 668 -10.12 10.72 -20.87
C ILE A 668 -11.35 11.40 -20.20
N PRO A 669 -12.59 11.19 -20.72
CA PRO A 669 -13.75 11.92 -20.22
C PRO A 669 -13.72 11.73 -18.72
N ALA A 670 -13.78 12.83 -17.96
CA ALA A 670 -13.70 12.77 -16.51
C ALA A 670 -14.56 11.59 -16.09
N PHE A 671 -13.91 10.51 -15.65
CA PHE A 671 -14.56 9.28 -15.21
C PHE A 671 -15.48 9.55 -14.04
N THR A 672 -15.60 10.81 -13.64
CA THR A 672 -15.75 11.26 -12.29
C THR A 672 -16.31 12.66 -12.41
N ALA A 673 -17.61 12.78 -12.30
CA ALA A 673 -18.21 14.07 -12.07
C ALA A 673 -18.13 14.35 -10.58
N GLN A 674 -17.38 15.39 -10.23
CA GLN A 674 -17.34 15.87 -8.86
C GLN A 674 -17.91 17.28 -8.74
N ALA A 675 -18.59 17.56 -7.64
CA ALA A 675 -18.87 18.93 -7.23
C ALA A 675 -18.83 19.07 -5.72
N LYS A 676 -18.27 20.22 -5.31
CA LYS A 676 -18.33 20.70 -3.94
C LYS A 676 -19.45 21.72 -3.77
N GLY A 677 -20.33 21.42 -2.83
CA GLY A 677 -21.41 22.24 -2.33
C GLY A 677 -21.04 23.00 -1.07
N ASP A 678 -22.00 23.79 -0.60
CA ASP A 678 -21.93 24.33 0.75
C ASP A 678 -22.01 23.18 1.78
N HIS A 679 -21.67 23.45 3.05
CA HIS A 679 -21.81 22.50 4.17
C HIS A 679 -21.12 21.14 3.94
N ASP A 680 -19.96 21.14 3.26
CA ASP A 680 -19.18 19.96 2.88
C ASP A 680 -19.97 18.87 2.14
N CYS A 681 -20.96 19.28 1.32
CA CYS A 681 -21.58 18.38 0.37
C CYS A 681 -20.63 18.11 -0.81
N MET A 682 -20.13 16.90 -0.90
CA MET A 682 -19.31 16.40 -1.99
C MET A 682 -20.13 15.39 -2.75
N TYR A 683 -20.16 15.54 -4.06
CA TYR A 683 -20.56 14.45 -4.94
C TYR A 683 -19.36 14.02 -5.75
N CYS A 684 -19.21 12.70 -5.93
CA CYS A 684 -18.29 12.08 -6.85
C CYS A 684 -18.99 10.90 -7.51
N GLN A 685 -19.19 10.96 -8.82
CA GLN A 685 -19.88 9.93 -9.57
C GLN A 685 -19.00 9.40 -10.68
N VAL A 686 -18.83 8.08 -10.72
CA VAL A 686 -18.10 7.37 -11.78
C VAL A 686 -19.03 6.50 -12.60
N ASP A 687 -19.02 6.66 -13.93
CA ASP A 687 -19.94 5.96 -14.84
C ASP A 687 -19.22 5.10 -15.88
N THR A 688 -19.97 4.12 -16.41
CA THR A 688 -19.63 3.35 -17.62
C THR A 688 -19.27 4.27 -18.78
N LEU A 689 -18.26 3.89 -19.56
CA LEU A 689 -17.90 4.58 -20.79
C LEU A 689 -18.99 4.38 -21.88
N PRO A 690 -19.52 5.44 -22.48
CA PRO A 690 -20.38 5.32 -23.66
C PRO A 690 -19.65 4.58 -24.79
N ALA A 691 -20.34 3.69 -25.51
CA ALA A 691 -19.74 2.88 -26.57
C ALA A 691 -19.01 3.70 -27.67
N LYS A 692 -19.47 4.93 -27.91
CA LYS A 692 -18.83 5.91 -28.81
C LYS A 692 -17.49 6.45 -28.30
N ASP A 693 -17.29 6.47 -26.99
CA ASP A 693 -16.06 6.95 -26.34
C ASP A 693 -15.06 5.78 -26.14
N LEU A 694 -15.49 4.53 -26.41
CA LEU A 694 -14.67 3.32 -26.54
C LEU A 694 -14.24 3.04 -27.99
N GLU A 695 -14.75 3.82 -28.95
CA GLU A 695 -14.47 3.71 -30.37
C GLU A 695 -13.03 4.22 -30.63
N GLY A 696 -12.12 3.33 -31.05
CA GLY A 696 -10.70 3.64 -31.22
C GLY A 696 -9.77 3.08 -30.12
N LEU A 697 -10.29 2.69 -28.95
CA LEU A 697 -9.52 2.06 -27.86
C LEU A 697 -9.48 0.52 -27.97
N GLY A 698 -9.45 0.00 -29.20
CA GLY A 698 -9.53 -1.42 -29.59
C GLY A 698 -8.62 -2.39 -28.81
N ASN A 699 -7.50 -1.87 -28.34
CA ASN A 699 -6.37 -2.55 -27.71
C ASN A 699 -6.34 -2.43 -26.16
N VAL A 700 -7.25 -1.69 -25.53
CA VAL A 700 -7.25 -1.49 -24.06
C VAL A 700 -8.20 -2.48 -23.38
N GLU A 701 -7.69 -3.36 -22.52
CA GLU A 701 -8.48 -4.38 -21.81
C GLU A 701 -9.02 -3.93 -20.44
N ARG A 702 -8.31 -3.04 -19.74
CA ARG A 702 -8.70 -2.48 -18.43
C ARG A 702 -8.30 -1.02 -18.28
N PHE A 703 -9.02 -0.32 -17.41
CA PHE A 703 -8.78 1.05 -16.99
C PHE A 703 -8.59 1.09 -15.47
N ASN A 704 -7.55 1.78 -14.99
CA ASN A 704 -7.39 2.07 -13.55
C ASN A 704 -7.70 3.55 -13.30
N LEU A 705 -8.54 3.82 -12.31
CA LEU A 705 -9.12 5.12 -11.99
C LEU A 705 -8.75 5.47 -10.56
N THR A 706 -8.30 6.70 -10.32
CA THR A 706 -8.10 7.21 -8.96
C THR A 706 -8.74 8.58 -8.84
N ASN A 707 -9.56 8.77 -7.80
CA ASN A 707 -10.34 9.98 -7.57
C ASN A 707 -10.25 10.41 -6.12
N THR A 708 -9.74 11.61 -5.91
CA THR A 708 -9.66 12.20 -4.57
C THR A 708 -10.84 13.12 -4.31
N MET A 709 -11.40 13.07 -3.10
CA MET A 709 -12.44 13.97 -2.61
C MET A 709 -11.98 14.65 -1.31
N SER A 710 -11.92 15.98 -1.32
CA SER A 710 -11.61 16.75 -0.11
C SER A 710 -12.86 16.99 0.74
N ILE A 711 -13.01 16.18 1.78
CA ILE A 711 -14.09 16.26 2.77
C ILE A 711 -13.69 17.24 3.88
N GLY A 712 -14.57 18.17 4.26
CA GLY A 712 -14.34 19.07 5.39
C GLY A 712 -14.98 18.58 6.68
N GLU A 713 -14.82 19.34 7.76
CA GLU A 713 -15.25 18.94 9.11
C GLU A 713 -16.78 18.91 9.30
N ASP A 714 -17.56 19.50 8.38
CA ASP A 714 -19.02 19.66 8.52
C ASP A 714 -19.84 18.51 7.89
N ALA A 715 -19.20 17.48 7.32
CA ALA A 715 -19.86 16.34 6.69
C ALA A 715 -20.26 15.27 7.74
N PRO A 716 -21.55 15.09 8.08
CA PRO A 716 -21.99 14.04 9.01
C PRO A 716 -21.86 12.61 8.46
N PHE A 717 -21.84 12.42 7.14
CA PHE A 717 -21.71 11.11 6.53
C PHE A 717 -20.98 11.18 5.20
N LEU A 718 -20.19 10.15 4.91
CA LEU A 718 -19.69 9.75 3.61
C LEU A 718 -20.35 8.41 3.25
N TYR A 719 -20.78 8.24 2.02
CA TYR A 719 -21.21 6.95 1.51
C TYR A 719 -20.64 6.68 0.13
N SER A 720 -20.42 5.41 -0.18
CA SER A 720 -20.12 4.94 -1.53
C SER A 720 -21.01 3.77 -1.89
N VAL A 721 -21.41 3.66 -3.15
CA VAL A 721 -22.12 2.49 -3.68
C VAL A 721 -21.74 2.28 -5.14
N ILE A 722 -21.53 1.03 -5.52
CA ILE A 722 -21.33 0.63 -6.91
C ILE A 722 -22.45 -0.32 -7.37
N THR A 723 -22.97 -0.04 -8.56
CA THR A 723 -24.04 -0.80 -9.21
C THR A 723 -23.68 -1.04 -10.67
N LYS A 724 -24.38 -1.95 -11.35
CA LYS A 724 -24.25 -2.20 -12.79
C LYS A 724 -24.68 -1.02 -13.66
N GLY A 725 -25.39 -0.04 -13.08
CA GLY A 725 -25.85 1.16 -13.76
C GLY A 725 -26.95 1.90 -12.99
N GLU A 726 -27.41 3.02 -13.54
CA GLU A 726 -28.46 3.87 -12.94
C GLU A 726 -29.75 3.09 -12.66
N GLY A 727 -30.24 3.13 -11.41
CA GLY A 727 -31.49 2.49 -11.00
C GLY A 727 -31.43 0.97 -10.82
N THR A 728 -30.23 0.39 -10.79
CA THR A 728 -30.01 -1.04 -10.52
C THR A 728 -29.40 -1.26 -9.13
N ALA A 729 -29.60 -2.46 -8.56
CA ALA A 729 -28.97 -2.89 -7.30
C ALA A 729 -27.94 -4.01 -7.49
N ASP A 730 -27.79 -4.45 -8.75
CA ASP A 730 -26.87 -5.50 -9.15
C ASP A 730 -25.43 -4.97 -9.08
N PHE A 731 -24.51 -5.81 -8.62
CA PHE A 731 -23.09 -5.49 -8.61
C PHE A 731 -22.50 -5.70 -10.02
N PRO A 732 -21.63 -4.79 -10.53
CA PRO A 732 -21.06 -4.92 -11.87
C PRO A 732 -19.99 -6.01 -11.96
N GLU A 733 -19.95 -6.75 -13.06
CA GLU A 733 -18.82 -7.64 -13.37
C GLU A 733 -17.67 -6.82 -13.97
N GLY A 734 -16.43 -7.16 -13.62
CA GLY A 734 -15.23 -6.51 -14.18
C GLY A 734 -14.82 -5.21 -13.50
N VAL A 735 -15.39 -4.87 -12.35
CA VAL A 735 -14.97 -3.71 -11.54
C VAL A 735 -14.43 -4.14 -10.18
N VAL A 736 -13.27 -3.60 -9.82
CA VAL A 736 -12.64 -3.69 -8.50
C VAL A 736 -12.48 -2.28 -7.96
N MET A 737 -12.99 -2.00 -6.77
CA MET A 737 -12.96 -0.67 -6.17
C MET A 737 -12.50 -0.72 -4.72
N THR A 738 -11.63 0.23 -4.35
CA THR A 738 -11.21 0.51 -2.97
C THR A 738 -11.37 2.01 -2.66
N ILE A 739 -11.44 2.36 -1.38
CA ILE A 739 -11.48 3.74 -0.88
C ILE A 739 -10.47 3.85 0.25
N GLU A 740 -9.71 4.93 0.30
CA GLU A 740 -8.80 5.29 1.37
C GLU A 740 -9.26 6.58 2.06
N ASP A 741 -9.14 6.65 3.38
CA ASP A 741 -9.31 7.89 4.14
C ASP A 741 -8.03 8.78 4.09
N PRO A 742 -8.06 10.01 4.64
CA PRO A 742 -6.92 10.93 4.59
C PRO A 742 -5.68 10.47 5.34
N ASP A 743 -5.81 9.47 6.22
CA ASP A 743 -4.70 8.84 6.94
C ASP A 743 -4.14 7.63 6.17
N GLY A 744 -4.71 7.31 5.00
CA GLY A 744 -4.30 6.19 4.14
C GLY A 744 -4.91 4.84 4.53
N ASN A 745 -5.96 4.80 5.38
CA ASN A 745 -6.60 3.53 5.72
C ASN A 745 -7.51 3.08 4.58
N SER A 746 -7.21 1.91 4.00
CA SER A 746 -8.02 1.27 2.96
C SER A 746 -9.31 0.67 3.52
N TYR A 747 -10.39 0.77 2.75
CA TYR A 747 -11.69 0.21 3.02
C TYR A 747 -11.94 -0.96 2.06
N ASP A 748 -11.27 -2.09 2.25
CA ASP A 748 -11.24 -3.24 1.33
C ASP A 748 -11.67 -4.57 1.97
N GLU A 749 -12.27 -4.52 3.16
CA GLU A 749 -12.87 -5.68 3.83
C GLU A 749 -14.32 -5.40 4.29
N ASP A 750 -15.08 -6.46 4.56
CA ASP A 750 -16.42 -6.33 5.15
C ASP A 750 -16.31 -5.76 6.58
N VAL A 751 -16.92 -4.60 6.82
CA VAL A 751 -16.94 -3.92 8.14
C VAL A 751 -18.39 -3.63 8.53
N ASP A 752 -18.76 -3.91 9.78
CA ASP A 752 -20.07 -3.59 10.37
C ASP A 752 -19.87 -3.12 11.82
N GLU A 753 -19.51 -1.85 11.97
CA GLU A 753 -19.20 -1.20 13.26
C GLU A 753 -20.07 0.06 13.45
N ASP A 754 -20.20 0.54 14.70
CA ASP A 754 -21.02 1.72 15.00
C ASP A 754 -20.47 2.98 14.29
N GLY A 755 -21.15 3.40 13.23
CA GLY A 755 -20.75 4.54 12.40
C GLY A 755 -19.83 4.20 11.22
N LYS A 756 -19.50 2.93 10.96
CA LYS A 756 -18.72 2.52 9.78
C LYS A 756 -19.24 1.19 9.25
N VAL A 757 -19.69 1.18 8.00
CA VAL A 757 -20.10 -0.04 7.29
C VAL A 757 -19.38 -0.12 5.95
N VAL A 758 -18.79 -1.26 5.63
CA VAL A 758 -18.20 -1.58 4.33
C VAL A 758 -18.71 -2.95 3.94
N LYS A 759 -19.14 -3.09 2.69
CA LYS A 759 -19.55 -4.37 2.15
C LYS A 759 -18.78 -4.64 0.88
N MET A 760 -18.17 -5.82 0.82
CA MET A 760 -17.42 -6.29 -0.34
C MET A 760 -18.28 -7.18 -1.24
N SER A 761 -17.90 -7.24 -2.51
CA SER A 761 -18.38 -8.20 -3.50
C SER A 761 -17.17 -8.73 -4.28
N GLY A 762 -16.65 -9.88 -3.83
CA GLY A 762 -15.30 -10.31 -4.21
C GLY A 762 -14.27 -9.33 -3.65
N ASP A 763 -13.34 -8.89 -4.50
CA ASP A 763 -12.25 -7.96 -4.14
C ASP A 763 -12.65 -6.48 -4.25
N SER A 764 -13.92 -6.17 -4.49
CA SER A 764 -14.42 -4.81 -4.70
C SER A 764 -15.36 -4.35 -3.60
N ILE A 765 -15.25 -3.09 -3.17
CA ILE A 765 -16.32 -2.43 -2.41
C ILE A 765 -17.60 -2.49 -3.22
N ARG A 766 -18.67 -2.99 -2.61
CA ARG A 766 -20.06 -2.90 -3.08
C ARG A 766 -20.74 -1.66 -2.53
N TYR A 767 -20.60 -1.40 -1.24
CA TYR A 767 -21.00 -0.14 -0.62
C TYR A 767 -20.19 0.17 0.64
N LEU A 768 -20.11 1.46 0.98
CA LEU A 768 -19.44 2.01 2.14
C LEU A 768 -20.32 3.10 2.77
N ILE A 769 -20.35 3.18 4.10
CA ILE A 769 -20.94 4.27 4.87
C ILE A 769 -19.97 4.59 6.01
N VAL A 770 -19.58 5.85 6.14
CA VAL A 770 -18.78 6.37 7.25
C VAL A 770 -19.54 7.54 7.86
N LYS A 771 -19.80 7.47 9.15
CA LYS A 771 -20.36 8.55 9.95
C LYS A 771 -19.22 9.42 10.47
N ASP A 772 -19.44 10.73 10.44
CA ASP A 772 -18.46 11.75 10.83
C ASP A 772 -17.09 11.48 10.13
N PRO A 773 -17.06 11.36 8.77
CA PRO A 773 -15.84 11.09 8.03
C PRO A 773 -14.74 12.10 8.38
N GLN A 774 -13.50 11.61 8.43
CA GLN A 774 -12.33 12.44 8.66
C GLN A 774 -12.25 13.55 7.60
N ALA A 775 -11.96 14.77 8.05
CA ALA A 775 -11.66 15.87 7.16
C ALA A 775 -10.30 15.66 6.49
N GLY A 776 -10.23 15.88 5.19
CA GLY A 776 -9.05 15.63 4.36
C GLY A 776 -9.41 14.94 3.06
N ASP A 777 -8.39 14.45 2.38
CA ASP A 777 -8.50 13.86 1.05
C ASP A 777 -8.80 12.36 1.14
N TRP A 778 -9.99 11.96 0.71
CA TRP A 778 -10.39 10.57 0.57
C TRP A 778 -10.13 10.10 -0.86
N THR A 779 -9.43 8.98 -1.04
CA THR A 779 -8.99 8.51 -2.35
C THR A 779 -9.74 7.25 -2.75
N MET A 780 -10.53 7.32 -3.82
CA MET A 780 -11.21 6.18 -4.42
C MET A 780 -10.38 5.64 -5.57
N SER A 781 -10.03 4.36 -5.54
CA SER A 781 -9.29 3.66 -6.60
C SER A 781 -10.16 2.57 -7.23
N MET A 782 -10.17 2.45 -8.56
CA MET A 782 -10.98 1.48 -9.29
C MET A 782 -10.20 0.84 -10.44
N SER A 783 -10.27 -0.48 -10.60
CA SER A 783 -9.83 -1.21 -11.80
C SER A 783 -11.05 -1.75 -12.55
N VAL A 784 -11.22 -1.34 -13.80
CA VAL A 784 -12.44 -1.52 -14.59
C VAL A 784 -12.08 -2.21 -15.90
N THR A 785 -12.68 -3.36 -16.23
CA THR A 785 -12.52 -3.96 -17.57
C THR A 785 -13.21 -3.12 -18.62
N ARG A 786 -12.68 -3.11 -19.85
CA ARG A 786 -13.18 -2.26 -20.93
C ARG A 786 -14.69 -2.29 -21.15
N ASP A 787 -15.25 -3.49 -21.10
CA ASP A 787 -16.67 -3.74 -21.38
C ASP A 787 -17.54 -3.72 -20.10
N ALA A 788 -17.00 -3.29 -18.95
CA ALA A 788 -17.75 -3.25 -17.70
C ALA A 788 -18.82 -2.16 -17.73
N GLU A 789 -20.08 -2.58 -17.51
CA GLU A 789 -21.18 -1.68 -17.22
C GLU A 789 -21.29 -1.47 -15.70
N PHE A 790 -21.07 -0.24 -15.25
CA PHE A 790 -21.17 0.17 -13.86
C PHE A 790 -21.56 1.64 -13.65
N ARG A 791 -22.01 1.95 -12.44
CA ARG A 791 -22.08 3.29 -11.85
C ARG A 791 -21.58 3.20 -10.41
N CYS A 792 -20.67 4.07 -10.03
CA CYS A 792 -20.26 4.31 -8.66
C CYS A 792 -20.66 5.73 -8.23
N GLU A 793 -21.20 5.85 -7.02
CA GLU A 793 -21.50 7.12 -6.37
C GLU A 793 -20.78 7.15 -5.03
N CYS A 794 -19.87 8.10 -4.82
CA CYS A 794 -19.16 8.35 -3.57
C CYS A 794 -19.44 9.79 -3.13
N ASN A 795 -20.29 10.00 -2.13
CA ASN A 795 -20.83 11.32 -1.81
C ASN A 795 -20.86 11.56 -0.30
N THR A 796 -20.84 12.82 0.11
CA THR A 796 -21.11 13.21 1.50
C THR A 796 -22.51 13.80 1.65
N VAL A 797 -23.07 13.61 2.85
CA VAL A 797 -24.30 14.28 3.29
C VAL A 797 -23.88 15.58 3.97
N PRO A 798 -24.39 16.76 3.56
CA PRO A 798 -24.05 18.03 4.21
C PRO A 798 -24.63 18.18 5.62
N GLY A 799 -23.93 18.89 6.50
CA GLY A 799 -24.34 19.11 7.90
C GLY A 799 -25.54 20.06 8.10
N ALA A 800 -25.89 20.86 7.09
CA ALA A 800 -27.02 21.78 7.14
C ALA A 800 -27.68 21.96 5.76
N LYS A 801 -28.96 22.38 5.76
CA LYS A 801 -29.78 22.56 4.54
C LYS A 801 -29.70 21.35 3.59
N VAL A 802 -29.74 20.15 4.18
CA VAL A 802 -29.32 18.91 3.56
C VAL A 802 -29.83 18.74 2.13
N TYR A 803 -31.15 18.86 1.96
CA TYR A 803 -31.81 18.72 0.68
C TYR A 803 -31.42 19.79 -0.34
N ASP A 804 -31.53 21.07 0.03
CA ASP A 804 -31.23 22.19 -0.88
C ASP A 804 -29.77 22.15 -1.32
N THR A 805 -28.85 21.92 -0.38
CA THR A 805 -27.42 21.83 -0.64
C THR A 805 -27.07 20.61 -1.50
N MET A 806 -27.66 19.44 -1.24
CA MET A 806 -27.45 18.26 -2.08
C MET A 806 -27.99 18.46 -3.51
N VAL A 807 -29.15 19.09 -3.65
CA VAL A 807 -29.77 19.40 -4.94
C VAL A 807 -28.96 20.45 -5.70
N GLU A 808 -28.53 21.53 -5.05
CA GLU A 808 -27.68 22.56 -5.65
C GLU A 808 -26.32 21.99 -6.08
N THR A 809 -25.72 21.15 -5.24
CA THR A 809 -24.44 20.50 -5.56
C THR A 809 -24.58 19.53 -6.73
N ARG A 810 -25.70 18.80 -6.79
CA ARG A 810 -26.01 17.95 -7.94
C ARG A 810 -26.24 18.74 -9.23
N GLN A 811 -26.91 19.89 -9.15
CA GLN A 811 -27.07 20.78 -10.30
C GLN A 811 -25.72 21.29 -10.82
N LYS A 812 -24.72 21.49 -9.94
CA LYS A 812 -23.35 21.83 -10.36
C LYS A 812 -22.71 20.69 -11.17
N ILE A 813 -22.92 19.43 -10.77
CA ILE A 813 -22.49 18.25 -11.55
C ILE A 813 -23.19 18.19 -12.91
N ASP A 814 -24.52 18.29 -12.93
CA ASP A 814 -25.31 18.19 -14.16
C ASP A 814 -24.91 19.30 -15.16
N ALA A 815 -24.59 20.50 -14.65
CA ALA A 815 -24.08 21.61 -15.44
C ALA A 815 -22.64 21.38 -15.96
N ALA A 816 -21.76 20.76 -15.16
CA ALA A 816 -20.39 20.43 -15.56
C ALA A 816 -20.34 19.34 -16.66
N GLN A 817 -21.34 18.46 -16.71
CA GLN A 817 -21.48 17.41 -17.73
C GLN A 817 -22.22 17.85 -19.01
N GLY A 818 -22.60 19.13 -19.15
CA GLY A 818 -23.24 19.66 -20.36
C GLY A 818 -24.69 19.18 -20.60
N ILE A 819 -25.35 18.66 -19.57
CA ILE A 819 -26.76 18.21 -19.63
C ILE A 819 -27.66 19.42 -19.33
N ALA A 820 -28.70 19.64 -20.13
CA ALA A 820 -29.66 20.73 -19.88
C ALA A 820 -30.35 20.53 -18.50
N PRO A 821 -30.52 21.60 -17.68
CA PRO A 821 -31.11 21.46 -16.34
C PRO A 821 -32.52 20.88 -16.44
N ARG A 822 -32.71 19.67 -15.90
CA ARG A 822 -34.03 19.05 -15.80
C ARG A 822 -34.87 19.80 -14.76
N ASP A 823 -36.15 20.02 -15.08
CA ASP A 823 -37.11 20.75 -14.25
C ASP A 823 -37.30 20.07 -12.87
N LEU A 824 -36.84 20.75 -11.83
CA LEU A 824 -36.55 20.21 -10.48
C LEU A 824 -37.78 20.01 -9.57
N GLY A 825 -39.00 20.08 -10.11
CA GLY A 825 -40.20 19.71 -9.35
C GLY A 825 -40.39 18.20 -9.12
N LYS A 826 -39.60 17.34 -9.78
CA LYS A 826 -39.83 15.88 -9.84
C LYS A 826 -38.64 14.98 -9.50
N THR A 827 -37.43 15.51 -9.32
CA THR A 827 -36.19 14.71 -9.17
C THR A 827 -35.28 15.22 -8.04
N GLY A 828 -35.86 15.63 -6.91
CA GLY A 828 -35.11 15.64 -5.65
C GLY A 828 -34.75 14.23 -5.13
N ALA A 829 -35.24 13.18 -5.81
CA ALA A 829 -35.03 11.77 -5.47
C ALA A 829 -33.67 11.21 -5.95
N THR A 830 -33.07 11.77 -7.01
CA THR A 830 -31.86 11.21 -7.62
C THR A 830 -30.59 11.50 -6.82
N ALA A 831 -30.55 12.65 -6.12
CA ALA A 831 -29.50 13.01 -5.15
C ALA A 831 -29.42 12.03 -3.95
N LEU A 832 -30.49 11.28 -3.68
CA LEU A 832 -30.62 10.32 -2.58
C LEU A 832 -30.62 8.86 -3.07
N ALA A 833 -30.34 8.63 -4.36
CA ALA A 833 -30.43 7.32 -4.99
C ALA A 833 -29.41 6.33 -4.42
N GLY A 834 -28.13 6.69 -4.27
CA GLY A 834 -27.14 5.79 -3.70
C GLY A 834 -27.46 5.31 -2.29
N VAL A 835 -28.02 6.16 -1.43
CA VAL A 835 -28.45 5.77 -0.07
C VAL A 835 -29.75 4.97 -0.09
N ALA A 836 -30.68 5.26 -0.99
CA ALA A 836 -31.87 4.43 -1.20
C ALA A 836 -31.50 3.03 -1.73
N THR A 837 -30.45 2.95 -2.56
CA THR A 837 -29.85 1.70 -3.05
C THR A 837 -29.17 0.94 -1.91
N ILE A 838 -28.43 1.60 -1.01
CA ILE A 838 -27.90 0.94 0.20
C ILE A 838 -29.05 0.48 1.12
N ALA A 839 -30.10 1.28 1.30
CA ALA A 839 -31.30 0.89 2.04
C ALA A 839 -32.05 -0.30 1.41
N PHE A 840 -31.90 -0.49 0.09
CA PHE A 840 -32.47 -1.61 -0.66
C PHE A 840 -31.59 -2.87 -0.61
N ILE A 841 -30.25 -2.71 -0.65
CA ILE A 841 -29.28 -3.80 -0.69
C ILE A 841 -28.93 -4.32 0.73
N ALA A 842 -28.97 -3.45 1.74
CA ALA A 842 -28.58 -3.74 3.11
C ALA A 842 -29.34 -2.84 4.13
N PRO A 843 -30.65 -3.07 4.33
CA PRO A 843 -31.47 -2.23 5.21
C PRO A 843 -30.98 -2.18 6.68
N GLU A 844 -30.27 -3.21 7.13
CA GLU A 844 -29.62 -3.31 8.45
C GLU A 844 -28.39 -2.42 8.64
N ALA A 845 -27.71 -2.03 7.56
CA ALA A 845 -26.48 -1.23 7.59
C ALA A 845 -26.71 0.27 7.92
N LEU A 846 -27.97 0.71 7.99
CA LEU A 846 -28.33 2.09 8.31
C LEU A 846 -28.79 2.20 9.77
N PRO A 847 -28.05 2.89 10.65
CA PRO A 847 -28.59 3.23 11.96
C PRO A 847 -29.87 4.07 11.81
N LEU A 848 -30.77 3.99 12.80
CA LEU A 848 -32.04 4.75 12.81
C LEU A 848 -31.84 6.27 12.62
N VAL A 849 -30.65 6.80 12.93
CA VAL A 849 -30.30 8.22 12.85
C VAL A 849 -30.01 8.71 11.43
N PRO A 850 -29.21 8.03 10.57
CA PRO A 850 -29.13 8.36 9.14
C PRO A 850 -30.44 8.09 8.39
N LEU A 851 -31.21 7.04 8.71
CA LEU A 851 -32.56 6.87 8.15
C LEU A 851 -33.49 8.01 8.59
N TYR A 852 -33.38 8.49 9.84
CA TYR A 852 -34.12 9.64 10.37
C TYR A 852 -33.65 10.96 9.75
N LEU A 853 -32.35 11.22 9.59
CA LEU A 853 -31.80 12.37 8.88
C LEU A 853 -32.04 12.31 7.36
N LEU A 854 -32.27 11.12 6.80
CA LEU A 854 -32.74 10.92 5.41
C LEU A 854 -34.25 11.06 5.26
N VAL A 855 -35.05 10.63 6.24
CA VAL A 855 -36.51 10.84 6.26
C VAL A 855 -36.82 12.29 6.64
N VAL A 856 -35.95 12.93 7.40
CA VAL A 856 -35.90 14.37 7.71
C VAL A 856 -35.11 15.12 6.64
N GLY A 857 -34.30 14.48 5.79
CA GLY A 857 -33.71 15.07 4.57
C GLY A 857 -34.72 15.09 3.42
N LEU A 858 -35.45 13.99 3.24
CA LEU A 858 -36.75 13.91 2.58
C LEU A 858 -37.84 14.70 3.34
N GLY A 859 -37.53 15.15 4.57
CA GLY A 859 -38.48 15.72 5.53
C GLY A 859 -38.19 17.16 5.97
N ILE A 860 -37.17 17.84 5.45
CA ILE A 860 -36.97 19.28 5.67
C ILE A 860 -37.61 20.07 4.52
N GLY A 861 -38.42 19.37 3.70
CA GLY A 861 -39.65 19.90 3.11
C GLY A 861 -40.96 19.47 3.80
N ALA A 862 -40.95 18.46 4.69
CA ALA A 862 -42.18 17.87 5.27
C ALA A 862 -42.34 18.01 6.81
N SER A 863 -41.42 18.68 7.50
CA SER A 863 -41.47 18.92 8.96
C SER A 863 -42.50 19.98 9.38
N LYS A 864 -43.14 20.69 8.44
CA LYS A 864 -44.31 21.51 8.76
C LYS A 864 -45.64 20.80 8.53
N VAL A 865 -45.63 19.61 7.92
CA VAL A 865 -46.84 18.86 7.57
C VAL A 865 -46.96 17.55 8.37
N ILE A 866 -45.84 16.95 8.79
CA ILE A 866 -45.80 15.75 9.65
C ILE A 866 -45.95 16.07 11.15
N ALA A 867 -45.48 17.24 11.64
CA ALA A 867 -45.56 17.57 13.07
C ALA A 867 -46.99 17.57 13.64
N ASP A 868 -47.99 17.86 12.81
CA ASP A 868 -49.39 17.93 13.25
C ASP A 868 -50.11 16.58 13.24
N ASN A 869 -49.47 15.48 12.80
CA ASN A 869 -50.26 14.34 12.32
C ASN A 869 -49.71 12.91 12.48
N LEU A 870 -49.02 12.53 13.56
CA LEU A 870 -48.66 11.10 13.75
C LEU A 870 -48.66 10.58 15.19
N ALA A 871 -49.64 11.01 15.98
CA ALA A 871 -49.93 10.46 17.31
C ALA A 871 -50.78 9.16 17.31
N ASP A 872 -51.06 8.51 16.17
CA ASP A 872 -52.25 7.64 16.07
C ASP A 872 -52.11 6.29 15.32
N THR A 873 -50.95 5.61 15.40
CA THR A 873 -50.73 4.38 14.61
C THR A 873 -49.77 3.36 15.23
N SER A 874 -50.24 2.52 16.16
CA SER A 874 -49.57 1.23 16.45
C SER A 874 -50.23 0.03 15.74
N GLN A 875 -51.54 0.06 15.46
CA GLN A 875 -52.24 -0.99 14.70
C GLN A 875 -52.11 -0.88 13.18
N ASN A 876 -51.77 0.30 12.64
CA ASN A 876 -51.59 0.50 11.20
C ASN A 876 -50.16 0.20 10.72
N MET A 877 -49.21 -0.01 11.63
CA MET A 877 -47.83 -0.36 11.30
C MET A 877 -47.73 -1.76 10.67
N ALA A 878 -48.63 -2.70 10.98
CA ALA A 878 -48.68 -4.02 10.37
C ALA A 878 -49.24 -4.03 8.93
N SER A 879 -50.00 -2.99 8.53
CA SER A 879 -50.48 -2.78 7.17
C SER A 879 -49.48 -1.99 6.33
N TYR A 880 -48.75 -1.03 6.93
CA TYR A 880 -47.64 -0.34 6.28
C TYR A 880 -46.47 -1.28 5.99
N ALA A 881 -46.10 -2.12 6.95
CA ALA A 881 -45.09 -3.17 6.78
C ALA A 881 -45.49 -4.18 5.69
N ARG A 882 -46.79 -4.40 5.43
CA ARG A 882 -47.28 -5.35 4.43
C ARG A 882 -47.32 -4.78 3.00
N VAL A 883 -47.31 -3.46 2.87
CA VAL A 883 -47.19 -2.73 1.58
C VAL A 883 -45.72 -2.55 1.24
N LEU A 884 -44.89 -2.18 2.22
CA LEU A 884 -43.43 -2.17 2.11
C LEU A 884 -42.90 -3.57 1.80
N SER A 885 -43.35 -4.61 2.51
CA SER A 885 -42.95 -6.00 2.24
C SER A 885 -43.48 -6.58 0.92
N ARG A 886 -44.40 -5.89 0.22
CA ARG A 886 -44.88 -6.29 -1.11
C ARG A 886 -44.20 -5.51 -2.21
N LEU A 887 -43.86 -4.24 -1.97
CA LEU A 887 -42.95 -3.48 -2.83
C LEU A 887 -41.57 -4.16 -2.86
N GLU A 888 -41.06 -4.53 -1.67
CA GLU A 888 -39.82 -5.30 -1.46
C GLU A 888 -39.89 -6.68 -2.13
N LYS A 889 -41.03 -7.39 -2.03
CA LYS A 889 -41.22 -8.70 -2.66
C LYS A 889 -41.42 -8.62 -4.18
N SER A 890 -42.10 -7.61 -4.71
CA SER A 890 -42.20 -7.34 -6.15
C SER A 890 -40.90 -6.81 -6.75
N LEU A 891 -40.07 -6.12 -5.96
CA LEU A 891 -38.69 -5.76 -6.34
C LEU A 891 -37.78 -6.99 -6.39
N LEU A 892 -37.97 -7.96 -5.47
CA LEU A 892 -37.28 -9.26 -5.45
C LEU A 892 -37.75 -10.23 -6.55
N GLU A 893 -38.93 -10.03 -7.14
CA GLU A 893 -39.52 -10.94 -8.14
C GLU A 893 -39.56 -10.36 -9.58
N GLU A 894 -39.84 -9.06 -9.77
CA GLU A 894 -40.14 -8.38 -11.06
C GLU A 894 -39.19 -7.21 -11.40
N GLY A 895 -38.18 -6.95 -10.55
CA GLY A 895 -37.17 -5.92 -10.78
C GLY A 895 -37.73 -4.48 -10.87
N PRO A 896 -36.99 -3.55 -11.50
CA PRO A 896 -37.31 -2.10 -11.51
C PRO A 896 -38.71 -1.71 -12.04
N SER A 897 -39.39 -2.56 -12.83
CA SER A 897 -40.71 -2.26 -13.40
C SER A 897 -41.86 -2.15 -12.37
N ALA A 898 -41.67 -2.64 -11.14
CA ALA A 898 -42.66 -2.57 -10.07
C ALA A 898 -42.88 -1.13 -9.56
N ILE A 899 -41.86 -0.27 -9.61
CA ILE A 899 -41.96 1.11 -9.09
C ILE A 899 -42.74 2.01 -10.06
N ASP A 900 -42.49 1.87 -11.36
CA ASP A 900 -43.25 2.54 -12.42
C ASP A 900 -44.74 2.20 -12.40
N HIS A 901 -45.07 0.95 -12.06
CA HIS A 901 -46.45 0.48 -11.87
C HIS A 901 -47.17 1.27 -10.76
N TYR A 902 -46.56 1.43 -9.57
CA TYR A 902 -47.20 2.09 -8.42
C TYR A 902 -47.31 3.62 -8.56
N VAL A 903 -46.35 4.29 -9.18
CA VAL A 903 -46.40 5.76 -9.39
C VAL A 903 -47.43 6.13 -10.47
N TRP A 904 -47.48 5.36 -11.56
CA TRP A 904 -48.41 5.59 -12.65
C TRP A 904 -49.87 5.26 -12.27
N LEU A 905 -50.10 4.20 -11.49
CA LEU A 905 -51.44 3.79 -11.02
C LEU A 905 -52.09 4.78 -10.05
N ILE A 906 -51.27 5.46 -9.23
CA ILE A 906 -51.74 6.48 -8.30
C ILE A 906 -51.98 7.80 -9.06
N GLY A 907 -51.13 8.14 -10.04
CA GLY A 907 -51.26 9.36 -10.85
C GLY A 907 -52.47 9.42 -11.77
N LYS A 908 -52.96 8.28 -12.31
CA LYS A 908 -54.16 8.24 -13.18
C LYS A 908 -55.48 8.17 -12.41
N ASN A 909 -55.50 7.69 -11.17
CA ASN A 909 -56.72 7.32 -10.45
C ASN A 909 -57.09 8.21 -9.26
N VAL A 910 -56.24 9.16 -8.90
CA VAL A 910 -56.50 10.10 -7.80
C VAL A 910 -56.69 11.51 -8.36
N SER A 911 -57.78 12.19 -8.00
CA SER A 911 -58.05 13.57 -8.43
C SER A 911 -57.45 14.60 -7.47
N GLY A 912 -57.20 15.82 -7.98
CA GLY A 912 -56.67 16.93 -7.18
C GLY A 912 -57.48 17.22 -5.90
N PRO A 913 -58.83 17.21 -5.94
CA PRO A 913 -59.65 17.35 -4.74
C PRO A 913 -59.46 16.22 -3.72
N GLU A 914 -59.24 14.98 -4.16
CA GLU A 914 -58.97 13.85 -3.26
C GLU A 914 -57.61 14.01 -2.58
N VAL A 915 -56.58 14.40 -3.34
CA VAL A 915 -55.27 14.78 -2.78
C VAL A 915 -55.42 15.90 -1.76
N TYR A 916 -56.27 16.91 -2.04
CA TYR A 916 -56.50 18.01 -1.11
C TYR A 916 -57.17 17.56 0.19
N VAL A 917 -58.14 16.65 0.13
CA VAL A 917 -58.76 16.06 1.33
C VAL A 917 -57.75 15.22 2.11
N ALA A 918 -56.86 14.50 1.43
CA ALA A 918 -55.78 13.73 2.06
C ALA A 918 -54.77 14.67 2.75
N LEU A 919 -54.31 15.71 2.07
CA LEU A 919 -53.38 16.72 2.59
C LEU A 919 -53.95 17.52 3.76
N LYS A 920 -55.28 17.69 3.80
CA LYS A 920 -55.99 18.31 4.94
C LYS A 920 -56.10 17.40 6.14
N ASN A 921 -55.91 16.10 5.96
CA ASN A 921 -55.86 15.11 7.03
C ASN A 921 -54.56 14.31 6.91
N PRO A 922 -53.38 14.93 7.13
CA PRO A 922 -52.08 14.33 6.87
C PRO A 922 -51.84 13.00 7.59
N THR A 923 -52.46 12.80 8.77
CA THR A 923 -52.48 11.54 9.53
C THR A 923 -53.04 10.36 8.73
N LYS A 924 -53.92 10.66 7.77
CA LYS A 924 -54.76 9.69 7.06
C LYS A 924 -54.23 9.37 5.66
N ILE A 925 -53.24 10.12 5.14
CA ILE A 925 -52.70 9.99 3.78
C ILE A 925 -52.16 8.57 3.53
N VAL A 926 -51.32 8.07 4.42
CA VAL A 926 -50.68 6.76 4.21
C VAL A 926 -51.72 5.64 4.31
N LYS A 927 -52.69 5.74 5.23
CA LYS A 927 -53.83 4.81 5.35
C LYS A 927 -54.74 4.87 4.11
N TRP A 928 -54.97 6.06 3.55
CA TRP A 928 -55.76 6.30 2.35
C TRP A 928 -55.11 5.76 1.07
N ALA A 929 -53.78 5.89 0.95
CA ALA A 929 -53.01 5.28 -0.13
C ALA A 929 -53.10 3.74 -0.08
N GLY A 930 -53.03 3.16 1.12
CA GLY A 930 -53.24 1.71 1.31
C GLY A 930 -54.64 1.23 0.90
N VAL A 931 -55.67 2.05 1.04
CA VAL A 931 -57.03 1.74 0.56
C VAL A 931 -57.11 1.74 -0.97
N HIS A 932 -56.42 2.67 -1.65
CA HIS A 932 -56.41 2.71 -3.12
C HIS A 932 -55.74 1.49 -3.74
N VAL A 933 -54.62 1.05 -3.18
CA VAL A 933 -53.91 -0.17 -3.63
C VAL A 933 -54.82 -1.40 -3.50
N GLU A 934 -55.54 -1.53 -2.39
CA GLU A 934 -56.39 -2.70 -2.14
C GLU A 934 -57.66 -2.72 -3.01
N VAL A 935 -58.21 -1.54 -3.33
CA VAL A 935 -59.35 -1.40 -4.24
C VAL A 935 -58.94 -1.66 -5.68
N LEU A 936 -57.78 -1.18 -6.11
CA LEU A 936 -57.25 -1.40 -7.45
C LEU A 936 -57.02 -2.88 -7.74
N GLN A 937 -56.36 -3.59 -6.82
CA GLN A 937 -56.15 -5.05 -6.90
C GLN A 937 -57.45 -5.83 -7.00
N LEU A 938 -58.56 -5.27 -6.50
CA LEU A 938 -59.85 -5.90 -6.62
C LEU A 938 -60.41 -5.81 -8.04
N VAL A 939 -60.24 -4.64 -8.68
CA VAL A 939 -61.01 -4.26 -9.87
C VAL A 939 -60.21 -4.36 -11.17
N GLU A 940 -58.89 -4.47 -11.12
CA GLU A 940 -58.00 -4.52 -12.31
C GLU A 940 -58.28 -5.72 -13.25
N HIS A 941 -58.78 -6.83 -12.71
CA HIS A 941 -59.11 -8.03 -13.49
C HIS A 941 -60.58 -8.07 -13.96
N MET A 942 -61.37 -7.02 -13.72
CA MET A 942 -62.77 -6.97 -14.13
C MET A 942 -62.90 -6.41 -15.54
N THR A 943 -63.56 -7.16 -16.42
CA THR A 943 -63.77 -6.77 -17.82
C THR A 943 -65.12 -6.11 -18.08
N ASP A 944 -66.06 -6.23 -17.14
CA ASP A 944 -67.36 -5.56 -17.19
C ASP A 944 -67.21 -4.19 -16.53
N ALA A 945 -67.29 -3.13 -17.33
CA ALA A 945 -67.05 -1.75 -16.90
C ALA A 945 -68.04 -1.29 -15.82
N GLU A 946 -69.29 -1.77 -15.88
CA GLU A 946 -70.31 -1.41 -14.90
C GLU A 946 -70.09 -2.17 -13.59
N LYS A 947 -69.72 -3.44 -13.68
CA LYS A 947 -69.28 -4.20 -12.51
C LYS A 947 -68.06 -3.57 -11.86
N GLN A 948 -67.07 -3.21 -12.67
CA GLN A 948 -65.81 -2.63 -12.21
C GLN A 948 -66.07 -1.32 -11.47
N ASN A 949 -66.88 -0.44 -12.05
CA ASN A 949 -67.18 0.86 -11.46
C ASN A 949 -67.99 0.72 -10.15
N SER A 950 -69.11 0.00 -10.17
CA SER A 950 -69.97 -0.12 -8.98
C SER A 950 -69.28 -0.85 -7.84
N VAL A 951 -68.50 -1.89 -8.13
CA VAL A 951 -67.75 -2.63 -7.10
C VAL A 951 -66.60 -1.79 -6.54
N ARG A 952 -65.90 -1.00 -7.36
CA ARG A 952 -64.83 -0.08 -6.93
C ARG A 952 -65.35 0.87 -5.86
N HIS A 953 -66.44 1.59 -6.13
CA HIS A 953 -66.95 2.65 -5.27
C HIS A 953 -67.45 2.14 -3.92
N VAL A 954 -68.27 1.07 -3.92
CA VAL A 954 -68.82 0.50 -2.67
C VAL A 954 -67.70 -0.06 -1.79
N PHE A 955 -66.72 -0.75 -2.40
CA PHE A 955 -65.62 -1.35 -1.65
C PHE A 955 -64.66 -0.28 -1.09
N TRP A 956 -64.33 0.72 -1.90
CA TRP A 956 -63.52 1.87 -1.51
C TRP A 956 -64.13 2.62 -0.33
N GLN A 957 -65.41 2.98 -0.41
CA GLN A 957 -66.09 3.69 0.68
C GLN A 957 -66.23 2.86 1.96
N CYS A 958 -66.47 1.54 1.83
CA CYS A 958 -66.49 0.65 2.99
C CYS A 958 -65.16 0.67 3.74
N LEU A 959 -64.03 0.56 3.02
CA LEU A 959 -62.69 0.60 3.60
C LEU A 959 -62.30 1.97 4.15
N LEU A 960 -62.64 3.06 3.45
CA LEU A 960 -62.39 4.42 3.91
C LEU A 960 -63.11 4.68 5.25
N LYS A 961 -64.41 4.38 5.34
CA LYS A 961 -65.16 4.61 6.60
C LYS A 961 -64.63 3.75 7.73
N LYS A 962 -64.30 2.48 7.46
CA LYS A 962 -63.70 1.57 8.45
C LYS A 962 -62.35 2.04 8.98
N ARG A 963 -61.45 2.49 8.11
CA ARG A 963 -60.04 2.77 8.46
C ARG A 963 -59.76 4.23 8.80
N LEU A 964 -60.57 5.16 8.27
CA LEU A 964 -60.32 6.60 8.29
C LEU A 964 -61.46 7.42 8.91
N GLY A 965 -62.56 6.75 9.25
CA GLY A 965 -63.74 7.36 9.84
C GLY A 965 -64.71 7.89 8.78
N GLU A 966 -65.98 7.92 9.15
CA GLU A 966 -67.10 8.28 8.25
C GLU A 966 -66.96 9.66 7.64
N GLU A 967 -66.57 10.66 8.43
CA GLU A 967 -66.40 12.04 7.95
C GLU A 967 -65.31 12.14 6.85
N PHE A 968 -64.20 11.41 6.99
CA PHE A 968 -63.15 11.40 5.96
C PHE A 968 -63.58 10.62 4.72
N ALA A 969 -64.30 9.51 4.91
CA ALA A 969 -64.83 8.71 3.82
C ALA A 969 -65.84 9.48 2.97
N MET A 970 -66.78 10.18 3.62
CA MET A 970 -67.74 11.07 2.96
C MET A 970 -67.02 12.21 2.23
N ALA A 971 -66.06 12.88 2.88
CA ALA A 971 -65.30 13.97 2.24
C ALA A 971 -64.47 13.49 1.04
N MET A 972 -63.92 12.28 1.10
CA MET A 972 -63.22 11.66 -0.02
C MET A 972 -64.15 11.29 -1.16
N GLY A 973 -65.33 10.75 -0.86
CA GLY A 973 -66.38 10.48 -1.85
C GLY A 973 -66.77 11.75 -2.58
N GLU A 974 -67.12 12.80 -1.84
CA GLU A 974 -67.47 14.12 -2.40
C GLU A 974 -66.30 14.77 -3.17
N ALA A 975 -65.05 14.46 -2.81
CA ALA A 975 -63.89 14.95 -3.54
C ALA A 975 -63.67 14.17 -4.85
N HIS A 976 -63.92 12.86 -4.86
CA HIS A 976 -63.87 12.01 -6.05
C HIS A 976 -64.86 12.48 -7.11
N GLU A 977 -66.13 12.69 -6.72
CA GLU A 977 -67.18 13.18 -7.63
C GLU A 977 -66.88 14.58 -8.19
N ARG A 978 -66.28 15.47 -7.39
CA ARG A 978 -65.89 16.82 -7.84
C ARG A 978 -64.66 16.83 -8.73
N GLY A 979 -63.72 15.93 -8.46
CA GLY A 979 -62.44 15.85 -9.16
C GLY A 979 -62.53 15.17 -10.51
N ARG A 980 -63.60 14.39 -10.74
CA ARG A 980 -63.85 13.63 -11.97
C ARG A 980 -65.36 13.64 -12.29
N PRO A 981 -65.94 14.78 -12.70
CA PRO A 981 -67.36 14.85 -12.99
C PRO A 981 -67.68 14.04 -14.26
N GLY A 982 -68.44 12.95 -14.09
CA GLY A 982 -69.05 12.19 -15.17
C GLY A 982 -70.35 12.81 -15.66
N THR A 983 -71.12 12.07 -16.48
CA THR A 983 -72.49 12.49 -16.84
C THR A 983 -73.38 12.55 -15.61
N ASP A 984 -74.50 13.28 -15.64
CA ASP A 984 -75.44 13.32 -14.52
C ASP A 984 -75.94 11.91 -14.10
N ALA A 985 -75.91 10.96 -15.02
CA ALA A 985 -76.32 9.58 -14.78
C ALA A 985 -75.19 8.71 -14.19
N ASP A 986 -73.93 8.99 -14.54
CA ASP A 986 -72.70 8.42 -13.95
C ASP A 986 -72.55 8.86 -12.49
N ASN A 987 -72.52 10.16 -12.24
CA ASN A 987 -72.38 10.73 -10.89
C ASN A 987 -73.49 10.25 -9.93
N LYS A 988 -74.71 10.05 -10.44
CA LYS A 988 -75.84 9.54 -9.63
C LYS A 988 -75.71 8.04 -9.31
N ALA A 989 -75.09 7.27 -10.18
CA ALA A 989 -74.78 5.86 -9.90
C ALA A 989 -73.66 5.76 -8.86
N ASP A 990 -72.63 6.60 -8.98
CA ASP A 990 -71.48 6.63 -8.07
C ASP A 990 -71.84 7.13 -6.67
N GLU A 991 -72.63 8.20 -6.57
CA GLU A 991 -73.15 8.68 -5.29
C GLU A 991 -73.95 7.59 -4.55
N LYS A 992 -74.83 6.88 -5.28
CA LYS A 992 -75.63 5.79 -4.70
C LYS A 992 -74.77 4.59 -4.28
N ASN A 993 -73.71 4.28 -5.03
CA ASN A 993 -72.77 3.22 -4.67
C ASN A 993 -71.89 3.61 -3.48
N ASN A 994 -71.51 4.88 -3.36
CA ASN A 994 -70.79 5.42 -2.20
C ASN A 994 -71.64 5.29 -0.93
N GLU A 995 -72.94 5.65 -0.98
CA GLU A 995 -73.89 5.46 0.13
C GLU A 995 -74.00 4.00 0.55
N ILE A 996 -74.10 3.08 -0.41
CA ILE A 996 -74.16 1.64 -0.14
C ILE A 996 -72.87 1.18 0.56
N GLY A 997 -71.71 1.70 0.15
CA GLY A 997 -70.42 1.38 0.78
C GLY A 997 -70.32 1.87 2.22
N LEU A 998 -70.81 3.08 2.49
CA LEU A 998 -70.86 3.66 3.83
C LEU A 998 -71.81 2.90 4.76
N ALA A 999 -72.97 2.47 4.26
CA ALA A 999 -73.91 1.66 5.03
C ALA A 999 -73.36 0.25 5.28
N LEU A 1000 -72.72 -0.35 4.26
CA LEU A 1000 -72.10 -1.67 4.38
C LEU A 1000 -71.01 -1.69 5.47
N ALA A 1001 -70.26 -0.59 5.61
CA ALA A 1001 -69.22 -0.45 6.64
C ALA A 1001 -69.76 -0.61 8.08
N ASP A 1002 -71.03 -0.30 8.31
CA ASP A 1002 -71.67 -0.43 9.63
C ASP A 1002 -72.20 -1.85 9.88
N GLU A 1003 -72.60 -2.55 8.81
CA GLU A 1003 -73.14 -3.91 8.88
C GLU A 1003 -72.05 -4.98 9.05
N VAL A 1004 -70.87 -4.74 8.49
CA VAL A 1004 -69.75 -5.68 8.51
C VAL A 1004 -68.81 -5.38 9.67
N LYS A 1005 -68.19 -6.40 10.26
CA LYS A 1005 -67.28 -6.23 11.41
C LYS A 1005 -65.83 -6.03 11.00
N THR A 1006 -65.45 -6.46 9.80
CA THR A 1006 -64.04 -6.46 9.35
C THR A 1006 -63.90 -6.03 7.89
N ASP A 1007 -62.70 -5.58 7.52
CA ASP A 1007 -62.35 -5.20 6.14
C ASP A 1007 -62.53 -6.35 5.15
N LYS A 1008 -62.28 -7.59 5.59
CA LYS A 1008 -62.47 -8.81 4.77
C LYS A 1008 -63.94 -9.05 4.45
N GLU A 1009 -64.84 -8.70 5.36
CA GLU A 1009 -66.29 -8.78 5.16
C GLU A 1009 -66.80 -7.69 4.19
N CYS A 1010 -66.18 -6.49 4.16
CA CYS A 1010 -66.47 -5.48 3.12
C CYS A 1010 -66.32 -6.09 1.72
N LYS A 1011 -65.20 -6.81 1.47
CA LYS A 1011 -64.91 -7.41 0.16
C LYS A 1011 -65.93 -8.47 -0.25
N ALA A 1012 -66.26 -9.39 0.66
CA ALA A 1012 -67.22 -10.47 0.38
C ALA A 1012 -68.63 -9.93 0.10
N ARG A 1013 -69.08 -8.96 0.92
CA ARG A 1013 -70.45 -8.44 0.81
C ARG A 1013 -70.70 -7.56 -0.40
N VAL A 1014 -69.68 -6.84 -0.88
CA VAL A 1014 -69.79 -6.05 -2.13
C VAL A 1014 -70.19 -6.92 -3.31
N PHE A 1015 -69.63 -8.12 -3.46
CA PHE A 1015 -69.99 -9.02 -4.55
C PHE A 1015 -71.39 -9.61 -4.42
N GLU A 1016 -71.83 -9.91 -3.20
CA GLU A 1016 -73.21 -10.38 -2.97
C GLU A 1016 -74.25 -9.28 -3.25
N LEU A 1017 -73.90 -8.01 -3.02
CA LEU A 1017 -74.74 -6.87 -3.40
C LEU A 1017 -74.78 -6.67 -4.92
N TRP A 1018 -73.66 -6.88 -5.61
CA TRP A 1018 -73.62 -6.89 -7.08
C TRP A 1018 -74.49 -8.01 -7.66
N ASP A 1019 -74.32 -9.25 -7.20
CA ASP A 1019 -75.06 -10.42 -7.71
C ASP A 1019 -76.57 -10.34 -7.40
N ALA A 1020 -76.94 -9.63 -6.33
CA ALA A 1020 -78.34 -9.35 -5.99
C ALA A 1020 -78.95 -8.18 -6.78
N GLY A 1021 -78.19 -7.54 -7.68
CA GLY A 1021 -78.64 -6.40 -8.48
C GLY A 1021 -78.90 -5.14 -7.64
N LYS A 1022 -78.24 -5.01 -6.50
CA LYS A 1022 -78.47 -3.90 -5.54
C LYS A 1022 -77.53 -2.72 -5.75
N LEU A 1023 -76.45 -2.90 -6.52
CA LEU A 1023 -75.55 -1.81 -6.88
C LEU A 1023 -76.10 -1.04 -8.09
N ALA A 1024 -75.91 0.27 -8.10
CA ALA A 1024 -76.34 1.12 -9.21
C ALA A 1024 -75.38 0.96 -10.40
N ILE A 1025 -75.94 0.88 -11.61
CA ILE A 1025 -75.22 0.86 -12.89
C ILE A 1025 -75.57 2.11 -13.72
N ARG A 1026 -74.71 2.47 -14.66
CA ARG A 1026 -74.78 3.70 -15.45
C ARG A 1026 -75.60 3.48 -16.75
N PRO A 1027 -76.47 4.42 -17.18
CA PRO A 1027 -77.51 4.14 -18.20
C PRO A 1027 -77.17 4.57 -19.64
N ASP A 1028 -76.16 5.40 -19.86
CA ASP A 1028 -75.71 5.97 -21.14
C ASP A 1028 -74.28 5.52 -21.48
N TYR A 1029 -74.10 4.82 -22.61
CA TYR A 1029 -72.82 4.23 -23.03
C TYR A 1029 -72.12 5.10 -24.08
N GLU A 1030 -71.25 6.02 -23.64
CA GLU A 1030 -70.21 6.57 -24.49
C GLU A 1030 -68.90 5.80 -24.25
N GLY A 1031 -68.47 5.03 -25.25
CA GLY A 1031 -67.08 4.59 -25.36
C GLY A 1031 -66.17 5.82 -25.54
N ASP A 1032 -64.91 5.80 -25.13
CA ASP A 1032 -64.00 4.67 -25.23
C ASP A 1032 -63.06 4.58 -24.01
N PRO A 1033 -62.71 3.36 -23.54
CA PRO A 1033 -62.25 3.06 -22.20
C PRO A 1033 -60.76 2.68 -22.15
N THR A 1034 -59.91 3.69 -22.02
CA THR A 1034 -58.45 3.57 -21.73
C THR A 1034 -58.00 4.47 -20.59
#